data_AF-A0A955WGA8-F1
#
_entry.id   AF-A0A955WGA8-F1
#
_cell.length_a   1.000
_cell.length_b   1.000
_cell.length_c   1.000
_cell.angle_alpha   90.00
_cell.angle_beta   90.00
_cell.angle_gamma   90.00
#
_symmetry.space_group_name_H-M   'P 1'
#
loop_
_entity.id
_entity.type
_entity.pdbx_description
1 polymer ?
#
loop_
_entity_poly.entity_id
_entity_poly.type
_entity_poly.pdbx_seq_one_letter_code
_entity_poly.pdbx_strand_id
1 'polypeptide(L)'
;MSARLTKCWTFVLCVVAAACDDQAPIEQAMTVADAARAIDARLGADASPDAMPDATADAMPDAMPDAIADAQVDAAPDYGPPCLPDPPAEALRRPGALAEGTRLTPEGREAAPAGPNVVMEGTPTGVRAHPDGRAVYLTTASRDDRDLVVLDPIAGTIVQTIERDEAFFGLAISPDGNTLYASAGVADRVDRFAVREDGTLEAIDGIAIPGMPSGLALSPDGTRLWVGLFAEAGVVEVDTEAGVETRRVEVPGAVWDVVYVPTTDEVYASDLAGSGVAVVDLDDFSVAATVDVPTSPAGMAVAADGTRLYIAVSGTDAIASVDPLRREVVAWTPVAGTDWTDAEGAPLPNSNVNALALDDAAGRLYATRGADNAVSVIATDAMTLLGELPTARYPADVTLVPGVGRLVVAEAKGGGAGPNDGEGAKERIKGSATFVDLAAVDLEAASARAAAAFARPTTVWQYECPGRFPIPTRPTDRSPIEHVIVVVKENKTFDCVFGDLDPNELDVDVDPSLLRWGETITPNLHALARQYCIADNFHTEVLNSDEGHLLLTSMHLTEYVERIWIEKVRSGVFQGFQLTAPAVPDRGNLFTHLIDHGVGLQSYGEIVGMLARTRAGQAVIQWSDAAWPGGPAVNFSVRDEDKVRYLIRQIERGQLAPFTYVALPDDHTQGTDPGFPIPESMVADSDYAVGLLVEAVSRSPFWRRTAIFVVPDDTQGCEDHLDAHRSYLIAIGPWARRGHVSHVHGSFVSIFATIERIFAVPPLGRPDASAMPLWDCFTNVIDDTPYTALPRNIAEEFNPEDGPGAEKSRRMDWRSPDRNPGLGIVLDAYRLWKMGRISRAEATRRIDEGPSPEQWEALIEESYEESHAFDRDWAAYQDWRRAQGLPPARLFGRRAPPIAPSKDLDDDL
;
A
#
# COMPACT_ATOMS: atom_id res chain seq x y z
N MET A 1 31.35 22.92 -34.72
CA MET A 1 31.16 22.49 -36.12
C MET A 1 31.80 21.12 -36.28
N SER A 2 31.01 20.11 -36.69
CA SER A 2 31.41 18.75 -37.09
C SER A 2 32.10 17.85 -36.04
N ALA A 3 31.35 16.84 -35.56
CA ALA A 3 31.71 15.42 -35.52
C ALA A 3 31.29 14.72 -34.21
N ARG A 4 30.05 14.19 -34.16
CA ARG A 4 29.67 13.00 -33.35
C ARG A 4 28.47 12.31 -34.03
N LEU A 5 28.79 11.30 -34.83
CA LEU A 5 27.84 10.36 -35.44
C LEU A 5 28.54 9.00 -35.45
N THR A 6 28.36 8.20 -34.40
CA THR A 6 28.51 6.73 -34.46
C THR A 6 27.88 6.10 -33.22
N LYS A 7 27.16 4.98 -33.44
CA LYS A 7 26.45 4.10 -32.48
C LYS A 7 24.94 4.34 -32.34
N CYS A 8 24.22 4.15 -33.45
CA CYS A 8 22.95 3.42 -33.43
C CYS A 8 23.21 2.04 -34.05
N TRP A 9 22.27 1.11 -33.87
CA TRP A 9 22.22 -0.29 -34.32
C TRP A 9 22.73 -1.31 -33.28
N THR A 10 21.85 -1.76 -32.38
CA THR A 10 21.36 -3.16 -32.27
C THR A 10 20.12 -3.16 -31.34
N PHE A 11 19.19 -4.10 -31.58
CA PHE A 11 17.96 -4.44 -30.84
C PHE A 11 16.64 -3.77 -31.24
N VAL A 12 16.09 -4.26 -32.36
CA VAL A 12 14.65 -4.38 -32.61
C VAL A 12 14.40 -5.83 -33.04
N LEU A 13 13.64 -6.59 -32.23
CA LEU A 13 12.78 -7.75 -32.56
C LEU A 13 12.79 -8.79 -31.43
N CYS A 14 11.74 -8.81 -30.60
CA CYS A 14 10.98 -10.01 -30.19
C CYS A 14 9.77 -9.59 -29.33
N VAL A 15 8.65 -9.21 -29.97
CA VAL A 15 7.30 -9.30 -29.39
C VAL A 15 6.36 -9.76 -30.51
N VAL A 16 6.32 -11.07 -30.77
CA VAL A 16 5.16 -11.78 -31.34
C VAL A 16 5.27 -13.25 -30.94
N ALA A 17 4.54 -13.67 -29.91
CA ALA A 17 4.16 -15.07 -29.70
C ALA A 17 2.96 -15.15 -28.74
N ALA A 18 1.78 -14.76 -29.22
CA ALA A 18 0.50 -15.21 -28.66
C ALA A 18 -0.61 -15.03 -29.70
N ALA A 19 -0.53 -15.76 -30.83
CA ALA A 19 -1.67 -16.06 -31.69
C ALA A 19 -1.26 -16.97 -32.86
N CYS A 20 -1.50 -18.28 -32.71
CA CYS A 20 -1.83 -19.26 -33.75
C CYS A 20 -2.44 -20.43 -32.93
N ASP A 21 -3.63 -20.96 -33.19
CA ASP A 21 -4.24 -21.26 -34.47
C ASP A 21 -5.77 -21.43 -34.28
N ASP A 22 -6.59 -20.83 -35.13
CA ASP A 22 -7.70 -21.51 -35.81
C ASP A 22 -8.38 -20.58 -36.84
N GLN A 23 -8.81 -21.19 -37.95
CA GLN A 23 -8.87 -20.60 -39.29
C GLN A 23 -10.21 -19.94 -39.69
N ALA A 24 -10.16 -18.79 -40.37
CA ALA A 24 -11.00 -18.41 -41.54
C ALA A 24 -10.55 -17.06 -42.17
N PRO A 25 -10.64 -16.85 -43.50
CA PRO A 25 -10.14 -15.63 -44.16
C PRO A 25 -11.24 -14.59 -44.39
N ILE A 26 -10.97 -13.31 -44.07
CA ILE A 26 -11.77 -12.16 -44.54
C ILE A 26 -10.95 -11.39 -45.57
N GLU A 27 -11.37 -11.46 -46.83
CA GLU A 27 -10.93 -10.56 -47.90
C GLU A 27 -11.69 -9.23 -47.85
N GLN A 28 -10.95 -8.16 -48.20
CA GLN A 28 -11.38 -6.77 -48.48
C GLN A 28 -11.58 -5.82 -47.29
N ALA A 29 -10.45 -5.29 -46.78
CA ALA A 29 -10.42 -4.07 -45.99
C ALA A 29 -10.59 -2.83 -46.89
N MET A 30 -11.60 -1.99 -46.58
CA MET A 30 -11.61 -0.58 -46.98
C MET A 30 -10.35 0.12 -46.46
N THR A 31 -9.74 0.97 -47.28
CA THR A 31 -8.54 1.70 -46.84
C THR A 31 -8.93 2.91 -45.97
N VAL A 32 -8.09 3.21 -44.98
CA VAL A 32 -8.21 4.38 -44.07
C VAL A 32 -8.39 5.70 -44.82
N ALA A 33 -7.87 5.80 -46.06
CA ALA A 33 -8.01 6.97 -46.92
C ALA A 33 -9.44 7.19 -47.46
N ASP A 34 -10.25 6.13 -47.57
CA ASP A 34 -11.64 6.22 -48.03
C ASP A 34 -12.58 6.59 -46.88
N ALA A 35 -12.26 6.19 -45.64
CA ALA A 35 -12.96 6.63 -44.43
C ALA A 35 -12.70 8.12 -44.13
N ALA A 36 -11.45 8.59 -44.31
CA ALA A 36 -11.08 9.99 -44.08
C ALA A 36 -11.81 10.96 -45.04
N ARG A 37 -11.97 10.59 -46.33
CA ARG A 37 -12.68 11.42 -47.32
C ARG A 37 -14.20 11.51 -47.09
N ALA A 38 -14.79 10.53 -46.42
CA ALA A 38 -16.21 10.55 -46.06
C ALA A 38 -16.50 11.44 -44.84
N ILE A 39 -15.51 11.64 -43.97
CA ILE A 39 -15.58 12.51 -42.78
C ILE A 39 -15.38 13.98 -43.16
N ASP A 40 -14.43 14.27 -44.05
CA ASP A 40 -14.14 15.63 -44.54
C ASP A 40 -15.31 16.25 -45.32
N ALA A 41 -16.13 15.43 -45.97
CA ALA A 41 -17.34 15.90 -46.67
C ALA A 41 -18.51 16.25 -45.72
N ARG A 42 -18.42 15.89 -44.43
CA ARG A 42 -19.49 16.06 -43.42
C ARG A 42 -19.26 17.23 -42.47
N LEU A 43 -18.03 17.73 -42.39
CA LEU A 43 -17.64 18.83 -41.50
C LEU A 43 -17.19 20.02 -42.37
N GLY A 44 -18.17 20.79 -42.83
CA GLY A 44 -17.89 22.06 -43.53
C GLY A 44 -17.18 23.06 -42.61
N ALA A 45 -16.22 23.78 -43.17
CA ALA A 45 -15.41 24.79 -42.50
C ALA A 45 -16.26 25.99 -42.03
N ASP A 46 -16.33 26.19 -40.71
CA ASP A 46 -16.38 27.47 -39.98
C ASP A 46 -16.84 27.21 -38.53
N ALA A 47 -15.92 27.21 -37.55
CA ALA A 47 -16.22 27.40 -36.13
C ALA A 47 -14.95 27.82 -35.35
N SER A 48 -14.95 29.06 -34.84
CA SER A 48 -14.01 29.64 -33.85
C SER A 48 -14.19 28.97 -32.49
N PRO A 49 -13.20 28.99 -31.55
CA PRO A 49 -13.17 28.13 -30.35
C PRO A 49 -14.20 28.46 -29.27
N ASP A 50 -15.04 29.46 -29.50
CA ASP A 50 -15.50 30.24 -28.38
C ASP A 50 -17.02 30.44 -28.28
N ALA A 51 -17.72 29.94 -29.29
CA ALA A 51 -19.01 29.33 -29.10
C ALA A 51 -18.79 27.82 -28.84
N MET A 52 -18.61 27.41 -27.58
CA MET A 52 -18.87 26.01 -27.22
C MET A 52 -20.32 25.70 -27.63
N PRO A 53 -20.58 24.83 -28.62
CA PRO A 53 -21.93 24.54 -29.03
C PRO A 53 -22.61 23.77 -27.90
N ASP A 54 -23.83 24.20 -27.58
CA ASP A 54 -24.83 23.37 -26.92
C ASP A 54 -24.87 22.05 -27.69
N ALA A 55 -24.31 20.99 -27.12
CA ALA A 55 -24.23 19.69 -27.76
C ALA A 55 -25.65 19.11 -27.76
N THR A 56 -26.41 19.50 -28.79
CA THR A 56 -27.70 18.94 -29.14
C THR A 56 -27.62 17.43 -29.18
N ALA A 57 -28.62 16.83 -28.53
CA ALA A 57 -29.01 15.44 -28.67
C ALA A 57 -28.94 14.98 -30.13
N ASP A 58 -28.25 13.85 -30.37
CA ASP A 58 -28.70 12.74 -31.23
C ASP A 58 -27.49 11.97 -31.77
N ALA A 59 -27.17 10.85 -31.10
CA ALA A 59 -26.85 9.56 -31.71
C ALA A 59 -26.48 8.53 -30.62
N MET A 60 -27.47 8.09 -29.85
CA MET A 60 -27.43 6.77 -29.21
C MET A 60 -28.71 6.02 -29.61
N PRO A 61 -28.68 4.70 -29.77
CA PRO A 61 -29.82 3.93 -30.24
C PRO A 61 -31.02 4.11 -29.30
N ASP A 62 -32.12 4.61 -29.87
CA ASP A 62 -33.45 4.62 -29.27
C ASP A 62 -33.86 3.22 -28.81
N ALA A 63 -33.73 2.96 -27.52
CA ALA A 63 -34.59 2.06 -26.75
C ALA A 63 -34.26 2.16 -25.26
N MET A 64 -34.61 3.27 -24.61
CA MET A 64 -35.01 3.21 -23.20
C MET A 64 -36.52 2.94 -23.17
N PRO A 65 -37.02 1.92 -22.44
CA PRO A 65 -38.42 1.87 -22.09
C PRO A 65 -38.76 3.04 -21.17
N ASP A 66 -39.77 3.83 -21.54
CA ASP A 66 -40.43 4.82 -20.71
C ASP A 66 -40.80 4.23 -19.33
N ALA A 67 -39.96 4.42 -18.32
CA ALA A 67 -40.24 4.01 -16.96
C ALA A 67 -39.53 4.90 -15.92
N ILE A 68 -39.45 6.21 -16.13
CA ILE A 68 -39.05 7.17 -15.07
C ILE A 68 -39.94 8.41 -15.14
N ALA A 69 -41.25 8.19 -15.01
CA ALA A 69 -42.23 9.22 -14.72
C ALA A 69 -43.37 8.61 -13.90
N ASP A 70 -43.02 8.02 -12.75
CA ASP A 70 -43.89 7.72 -11.59
C ASP A 70 -43.18 6.76 -10.60
N ALA A 71 -41.90 7.02 -10.29
CA ALA A 71 -41.36 6.45 -9.05
C ALA A 71 -42.00 7.23 -7.90
N GLN A 72 -43.14 6.73 -7.41
CA GLN A 72 -43.68 7.17 -6.13
C GLN A 72 -42.51 7.22 -5.15
N VAL A 73 -42.40 8.33 -4.42
CA VAL A 73 -41.56 8.40 -3.22
C VAL A 73 -42.16 7.38 -2.27
N ASP A 74 -41.73 6.12 -2.37
CA ASP A 74 -42.15 5.08 -1.47
C ASP A 74 -41.81 5.60 -0.07
N ALA A 75 -42.84 5.64 0.80
CA ALA A 75 -42.62 5.89 2.20
C ALA A 75 -41.49 4.97 2.65
N ALA A 76 -40.47 5.55 3.31
CA ALA A 76 -39.33 4.78 3.78
C ALA A 76 -39.87 3.52 4.47
N PRO A 77 -39.39 2.31 4.10
CA PRO A 77 -39.78 1.10 4.81
C PRO A 77 -39.66 1.35 6.32
N ASP A 78 -40.57 0.81 7.13
CA ASP A 78 -40.38 0.90 8.58
C ASP A 78 -39.17 0.05 8.97
N TYR A 79 -38.02 0.72 9.19
CA TYR A 79 -36.77 0.09 9.61
C TYR A 79 -36.77 -0.28 11.10
N GLY A 80 -37.87 0.00 11.81
CA GLY A 80 -38.02 -0.27 13.24
C GLY A 80 -37.26 0.73 14.12
N PRO A 81 -37.31 0.55 15.45
CA PRO A 81 -36.56 1.39 16.38
C PRO A 81 -35.04 1.17 16.25
N PRO A 82 -34.21 2.12 16.71
CA PRO A 82 -32.77 1.92 16.89
C PRO A 82 -32.46 0.56 17.51
N CYS A 83 -31.61 -0.22 16.83
CA CYS A 83 -31.31 -1.61 17.18
C CYS A 83 -29.82 -1.88 17.42
N LEU A 84 -28.97 -0.85 17.35
CA LEU A 84 -27.55 -0.94 17.63
C LEU A 84 -27.36 -0.93 19.17
N PRO A 85 -26.82 -2.02 19.77
CA PRO A 85 -26.50 -2.03 21.21
C PRO A 85 -25.30 -1.14 21.50
N ASP A 86 -25.06 -0.78 22.77
CA ASP A 86 -23.80 -0.12 23.13
C ASP A 86 -22.60 -1.04 22.85
N PRO A 87 -21.49 -0.52 22.28
CA PRO A 87 -20.28 -1.30 22.07
C PRO A 87 -19.64 -1.71 23.42
N PRO A 88 -19.14 -2.95 23.54
CA PRO A 88 -18.40 -3.38 24.72
C PRO A 88 -17.04 -2.68 24.78
N ALA A 89 -16.44 -2.61 25.98
CA ALA A 89 -15.14 -1.96 26.19
C ALA A 89 -14.04 -2.55 25.30
N GLU A 90 -14.13 -3.84 24.96
CA GLU A 90 -13.22 -4.53 24.04
C GLU A 90 -13.23 -3.93 22.62
N ALA A 91 -14.37 -3.47 22.13
CA ALA A 91 -14.51 -2.85 20.82
C ALA A 91 -13.98 -1.40 20.78
N LEU A 92 -13.80 -0.78 21.95
CA LEU A 92 -13.30 0.59 22.12
C LEU A 92 -11.78 0.65 22.34
N ARG A 93 -11.08 -0.50 22.36
CA ARG A 93 -9.63 -0.54 22.55
C ARG A 93 -8.93 0.14 21.38
N ARG A 94 -7.78 0.76 21.67
CA ARG A 94 -6.93 1.44 20.69
C ARG A 94 -5.65 0.62 20.44
N PRO A 95 -4.99 0.79 19.28
CA PRO A 95 -3.69 0.19 19.01
C PRO A 95 -2.67 0.50 20.12
N GLY A 96 -1.75 -0.44 20.35
CA GLY A 96 -0.72 -0.29 21.38
C GLY A 96 -0.59 -1.50 22.30
N ALA A 97 0.22 -1.34 23.34
CA ALA A 97 0.55 -2.40 24.29
C ALA A 97 -0.66 -2.84 25.12
N LEU A 98 -0.82 -4.16 25.25
CA LEU A 98 -1.82 -4.82 26.10
C LEU A 98 -1.10 -5.60 27.22
N ALA A 99 -1.87 -6.42 27.95
CA ALA A 99 -1.31 -7.28 28.99
C ALA A 99 -0.39 -8.36 28.42
N GLU A 100 0.53 -8.87 29.26
CA GLU A 100 1.33 -10.06 28.98
C GLU A 100 2.19 -9.99 27.69
N GLY A 101 2.58 -8.77 27.28
CA GLY A 101 3.43 -8.57 26.09
C GLY A 101 2.70 -8.67 24.76
N THR A 102 1.36 -8.73 24.78
CA THR A 102 0.52 -8.66 23.58
C THR A 102 0.33 -7.20 23.14
N ARG A 103 -0.03 -6.97 21.87
CA ARG A 103 -0.38 -5.64 21.32
C ARG A 103 -1.66 -5.71 20.52
N LEU A 104 -2.41 -4.61 20.53
CA LEU A 104 -3.44 -4.37 19.52
C LEU A 104 -2.79 -3.68 18.32
N THR A 105 -3.02 -4.22 17.13
CA THR A 105 -2.49 -3.65 15.88
C THR A 105 -3.43 -2.57 15.33
N PRO A 106 -2.98 -1.72 14.36
CA PRO A 106 -3.85 -0.76 13.68
C PRO A 106 -5.10 -1.38 13.04
N GLU A 107 -5.02 -2.64 12.57
CA GLU A 107 -6.14 -3.43 12.02
C GLU A 107 -7.13 -3.90 13.11
N GLY A 108 -6.84 -3.69 14.40
CA GLY A 108 -7.69 -4.13 15.52
C GLY A 108 -7.53 -5.61 15.88
N ARG A 109 -6.50 -6.27 15.32
CA ARG A 109 -6.12 -7.64 15.65
C ARG A 109 -5.18 -7.67 16.85
N GLU A 110 -5.19 -8.76 17.60
CA GLU A 110 -4.23 -8.97 18.69
C GLU A 110 -2.95 -9.63 18.15
N ALA A 111 -1.81 -8.97 18.31
CA ALA A 111 -0.49 -9.57 18.12
C ALA A 111 -0.07 -10.21 19.45
N ALA A 112 -0.12 -11.55 19.51
CA ALA A 112 0.02 -12.33 20.75
C ALA A 112 1.09 -13.43 20.63
N PRO A 113 2.38 -13.08 20.74
CA PRO A 113 3.50 -14.00 20.50
C PRO A 113 3.44 -15.31 21.31
N ALA A 114 3.93 -16.41 20.72
CA ALA A 114 4.05 -17.74 21.33
C ALA A 114 5.17 -17.90 22.36
N GLY A 115 5.96 -16.86 22.60
CA GLY A 115 7.00 -16.86 23.62
C GLY A 115 7.52 -15.45 23.91
N PRO A 116 8.61 -15.33 24.67
CA PRO A 116 9.25 -14.05 24.95
C PRO A 116 9.51 -13.27 23.67
N ASN A 117 9.22 -11.97 23.69
CA ASN A 117 9.37 -11.06 22.57
C ASN A 117 10.29 -9.91 22.96
N VAL A 118 11.24 -9.58 22.08
CA VAL A 118 12.22 -8.51 22.27
C VAL A 118 11.99 -7.47 21.20
N VAL A 119 11.59 -6.26 21.61
CA VAL A 119 11.40 -5.10 20.72
C VAL A 119 12.75 -4.44 20.45
N MET A 120 12.95 -3.95 19.23
CA MET A 120 14.16 -3.25 18.80
C MET A 120 13.83 -2.11 17.83
N GLU A 121 14.78 -1.21 17.61
CA GLU A 121 14.64 -0.17 16.57
C GLU A 121 14.80 -0.78 15.18
N GLY A 122 14.24 -0.10 14.18
CA GLY A 122 14.15 -0.57 12.81
C GLY A 122 13.22 -1.78 12.61
N THR A 123 13.06 -2.19 11.35
CA THR A 123 12.22 -3.34 10.97
C THR A 123 13.10 -4.55 10.62
N PRO A 124 13.00 -5.67 11.36
CA PRO A 124 13.67 -6.91 11.01
C PRO A 124 13.27 -7.42 9.63
N THR A 125 14.27 -7.69 8.79
CA THR A 125 14.06 -8.18 7.42
C THR A 125 14.61 -9.58 7.19
N GLY A 126 15.61 -10.02 7.97
CA GLY A 126 16.19 -11.36 7.90
C GLY A 126 16.81 -11.82 9.22
N VAL A 127 16.83 -13.14 9.46
CA VAL A 127 17.35 -13.77 10.69
C VAL A 127 18.04 -15.10 10.41
N ARG A 128 19.20 -15.33 11.04
CA ARG A 128 19.96 -16.59 10.93
C ARG A 128 20.59 -16.99 12.26
N ALA A 129 20.43 -18.25 12.65
CA ALA A 129 21.10 -18.82 13.80
C ALA A 129 22.55 -19.23 13.50
N HIS A 130 23.42 -19.14 14.49
CA HIS A 130 24.75 -19.72 14.43
C HIS A 130 24.66 -21.27 14.35
N PRO A 131 25.55 -21.98 13.61
CA PRO A 131 25.44 -23.43 13.41
C PRO A 131 25.43 -24.30 14.68
N ASP A 132 26.01 -23.81 15.79
CA ASP A 132 25.98 -24.49 17.09
C ASP A 132 24.94 -23.93 18.08
N GLY A 133 24.13 -22.97 17.64
CA GLY A 133 23.05 -22.37 18.43
C GLY A 133 23.48 -21.39 19.52
N ARG A 134 24.76 -20.95 19.57
CA ARG A 134 25.22 -20.00 20.59
C ARG A 134 24.67 -18.57 20.43
N ALA A 135 24.32 -18.17 19.22
CA ALA A 135 23.88 -16.81 18.88
C ALA A 135 22.87 -16.83 17.72
N VAL A 136 22.07 -15.76 17.61
CA VAL A 136 21.20 -15.49 16.47
C VAL A 136 21.51 -14.09 15.93
N TYR A 137 21.60 -13.97 14.62
CA TYR A 137 21.91 -12.74 13.90
C TYR A 137 20.66 -12.25 13.18
N LEU A 138 20.35 -10.97 13.29
CA LEU A 138 19.16 -10.36 12.73
C LEU A 138 19.54 -9.03 12.08
N THR A 139 19.07 -8.80 10.86
CA THR A 139 19.28 -7.53 10.13
C THR A 139 18.00 -6.70 10.22
N THR A 140 18.14 -5.41 10.52
CA THR A 140 17.04 -4.45 10.53
C THR A 140 17.26 -3.38 9.48
N ALA A 141 16.15 -2.88 8.93
CA ALA A 141 16.15 -1.72 8.04
C ALA A 141 14.95 -0.82 8.39
N SER A 142 15.15 0.49 8.29
CA SER A 142 14.13 1.52 8.36
C SER A 142 14.64 2.75 7.63
N ARG A 143 13.89 3.87 7.66
CA ARG A 143 14.37 5.13 7.08
C ARG A 143 15.75 5.51 7.64
N ASP A 144 15.92 5.45 8.96
CA ASP A 144 17.08 6.01 9.65
C ASP A 144 17.98 4.97 10.34
N ASP A 145 17.48 3.77 10.66
CA ASP A 145 18.25 2.70 11.30
C ASP A 145 18.52 1.52 10.36
N ARG A 146 19.76 1.01 10.39
CA ARG A 146 20.27 -0.10 9.56
C ARG A 146 21.21 -0.95 10.39
N ASP A 147 20.65 -1.86 11.19
CA ASP A 147 21.45 -2.57 12.18
C ASP A 147 21.64 -4.03 11.86
N LEU A 148 22.78 -4.56 12.29
CA LEU A 148 22.98 -5.97 12.51
C LEU A 148 22.97 -6.24 14.02
N VAL A 149 21.95 -6.97 14.47
CA VAL A 149 21.66 -7.27 15.86
C VAL A 149 22.07 -8.71 16.16
N VAL A 150 22.80 -8.89 17.26
CA VAL A 150 23.15 -10.21 17.82
C VAL A 150 22.27 -10.46 19.03
N LEU A 151 21.60 -11.62 19.04
CA LEU A 151 20.68 -12.06 20.08
C LEU A 151 21.25 -13.28 20.79
N ASP A 152 21.11 -13.31 22.12
CA ASP A 152 21.29 -14.53 22.93
C ASP A 152 20.02 -15.39 22.80
N PRO A 153 20.09 -16.59 22.19
CA PRO A 153 18.92 -17.43 21.95
C PRO A 153 18.37 -18.10 23.21
N ILE A 154 19.12 -18.13 24.31
CA ILE A 154 18.72 -18.71 25.59
C ILE A 154 18.10 -17.63 26.48
N ALA A 155 18.80 -16.51 26.65
CA ALA A 155 18.33 -15.40 27.49
C ALA A 155 17.19 -14.61 26.82
N GLY A 156 17.12 -14.61 25.48
CA GLY A 156 16.17 -13.80 24.73
C GLY A 156 16.48 -12.31 24.89
N THR A 157 17.73 -11.91 24.67
CA THR A 157 18.20 -10.53 24.85
C THR A 157 19.15 -10.11 23.73
N ILE A 158 19.16 -8.81 23.41
CA ILE A 158 20.15 -8.21 22.52
C ILE A 158 21.49 -8.16 23.25
N VAL A 159 22.54 -8.73 22.63
CA VAL A 159 23.91 -8.71 23.18
C VAL A 159 24.82 -7.73 22.44
N GLN A 160 24.52 -7.41 21.18
CA GLN A 160 25.26 -6.45 20.38
C GLN A 160 24.34 -5.86 19.30
N THR A 161 24.52 -4.57 19.02
CA THR A 161 23.96 -3.88 17.86
C THR A 161 25.12 -3.26 17.09
N ILE A 162 25.19 -3.49 15.79
CA ILE A 162 26.17 -2.90 14.88
C ILE A 162 25.42 -2.07 13.86
N GLU A 163 25.61 -0.76 13.91
CA GLU A 163 25.11 0.16 12.89
C GLU A 163 25.88 -0.06 11.58
N ARG A 164 25.13 -0.07 10.47
CA ARG A 164 25.66 -0.22 9.11
C ARG A 164 25.25 1.00 8.27
N ASP A 165 26.08 1.31 7.28
CA ASP A 165 25.74 2.34 6.29
C ASP A 165 24.55 1.92 5.42
N GLU A 166 24.39 0.61 5.20
CA GLU A 166 23.35 0.04 4.35
C GLU A 166 23.03 -1.41 4.78
N ALA A 167 21.78 -1.83 4.61
CA ALA A 167 21.29 -3.15 4.98
C ALA A 167 20.17 -3.59 4.01
N PHE A 168 20.14 -4.87 3.69
CA PHE A 168 18.99 -5.53 3.08
C PHE A 168 18.69 -6.81 3.86
N PHE A 169 17.98 -7.78 3.28
CA PHE A 169 17.46 -8.92 4.06
C PHE A 169 18.44 -10.11 4.19
N GLY A 170 19.29 -10.37 3.19
CA GLY A 170 20.06 -11.60 3.10
C GLY A 170 21.17 -11.71 4.15
N LEU A 171 21.17 -12.83 4.88
CA LEU A 171 22.18 -13.23 5.86
C LEU A 171 22.62 -14.68 5.60
N ALA A 172 23.93 -14.96 5.67
CA ALA A 172 24.49 -16.31 5.61
C ALA A 172 25.70 -16.44 6.54
N ILE A 173 25.82 -17.57 7.24
CA ILE A 173 26.96 -17.86 8.11
C ILE A 173 27.75 -19.06 7.58
N SER A 174 29.08 -18.98 7.65
CA SER A 174 29.96 -20.05 7.21
C SER A 174 29.69 -21.35 7.96
N PRO A 175 29.84 -22.53 7.32
CA PRO A 175 29.60 -23.81 7.98
C PRO A 175 30.44 -24.05 9.24
N ASP A 176 31.63 -23.45 9.31
CA ASP A 176 32.50 -23.49 10.48
C ASP A 176 32.11 -22.50 11.59
N GLY A 177 31.14 -21.62 11.33
CA GLY A 177 30.62 -20.61 12.25
C GLY A 177 31.49 -19.36 12.40
N ASN A 178 32.59 -19.23 11.66
CA ASN A 178 33.58 -18.17 11.91
C ASN A 178 33.32 -16.86 11.14
N THR A 179 32.48 -16.86 10.10
CA THR A 179 32.23 -15.67 9.28
C THR A 179 30.75 -15.54 8.94
N LEU A 180 30.18 -14.36 9.22
CA LEU A 180 28.84 -13.97 8.81
C LEU A 180 28.94 -13.03 7.60
N TYR A 181 28.08 -13.26 6.62
CA TYR A 181 27.89 -12.44 5.43
C TYR A 181 26.52 -11.78 5.50
N ALA A 182 26.47 -10.48 5.22
CA ALA A 182 25.24 -9.69 5.24
C ALA A 182 25.13 -8.86 3.96
N SER A 183 24.04 -9.04 3.23
CA SER A 183 23.75 -8.22 2.06
C SER A 183 23.56 -6.75 2.46
N ALA A 184 24.03 -5.84 1.61
CA ALA A 184 23.92 -4.40 1.79
C ALA A 184 23.17 -3.76 0.62
N GLY A 185 22.22 -4.47 0.02
CA GLY A 185 21.25 -3.94 -0.95
C GLY A 185 21.84 -2.92 -1.92
N VAL A 186 21.28 -1.71 -1.93
CA VAL A 186 21.64 -0.63 -2.86
C VAL A 186 23.07 -0.11 -2.74
N ALA A 187 23.81 -0.48 -1.70
CA ALA A 187 25.24 -0.19 -1.63
C ALA A 187 26.11 -1.21 -2.40
N ASP A 188 25.49 -2.11 -3.16
CA ASP A 188 26.13 -2.99 -4.14
C ASP A 188 27.30 -3.80 -3.56
N ARG A 189 27.09 -4.34 -2.35
CA ARG A 189 28.08 -5.16 -1.66
C ARG A 189 27.49 -6.18 -0.70
N VAL A 190 28.33 -7.13 -0.30
CA VAL A 190 28.08 -8.05 0.82
C VAL A 190 29.12 -7.76 1.91
N ASP A 191 28.66 -7.36 3.10
CA ASP A 191 29.50 -7.10 4.27
C ASP A 191 29.90 -8.41 4.96
N ARG A 192 31.16 -8.51 5.39
CA ARG A 192 31.71 -9.66 6.12
C ARG A 192 32.03 -9.31 7.57
N PHE A 193 31.70 -10.22 8.46
CA PHE A 193 31.96 -10.11 9.90
C PHE A 193 32.61 -11.39 10.42
N ALA A 194 33.65 -11.24 11.23
CA ALA A 194 34.22 -12.32 12.01
C ALA A 194 33.32 -12.61 13.21
N VAL A 195 33.03 -13.89 13.45
CA VAL A 195 32.27 -14.34 14.61
C VAL A 195 33.23 -14.69 15.74
N ARG A 196 33.06 -14.06 16.89
CA ARG A 196 33.87 -14.30 18.08
C ARG A 196 33.36 -15.50 18.86
N GLU A 197 34.15 -15.97 19.83
CA GLU A 197 33.81 -17.13 20.65
C GLU A 197 32.48 -16.97 21.39
N ASP A 198 32.18 -15.77 21.86
CA ASP A 198 30.92 -15.41 22.54
C ASP A 198 29.74 -15.14 21.58
N GLY A 199 29.93 -15.35 20.28
CA GLY A 199 28.92 -15.13 19.24
C GLY A 199 28.82 -13.68 18.75
N THR A 200 29.51 -12.73 19.38
CA THR A 200 29.55 -11.33 18.92
C THR A 200 30.31 -11.19 17.60
N LEU A 201 30.06 -10.11 16.88
CA LEU A 201 30.57 -9.84 15.54
C LEU A 201 31.63 -8.74 15.55
N GLU A 202 32.62 -8.89 14.67
CA GLU A 202 33.62 -7.88 14.35
C GLU A 202 33.67 -7.68 12.83
N ALA A 203 33.48 -6.44 12.37
CA ALA A 203 33.51 -6.14 10.94
C ALA A 203 34.88 -6.45 10.32
N ILE A 204 34.88 -7.05 9.12
CA ILE A 204 36.07 -7.37 8.34
C ILE A 204 36.21 -6.36 7.20
N ASP A 205 35.35 -6.47 6.20
CA ASP A 205 35.30 -5.66 4.99
C ASP A 205 33.98 -5.88 4.24
N GLY A 206 33.85 -5.32 3.03
CA GLY A 206 32.72 -5.56 2.13
C GLY A 206 33.19 -5.99 0.75
N ILE A 207 32.51 -6.98 0.17
CA ILE A 207 32.76 -7.51 -1.17
C ILE A 207 31.87 -6.77 -2.16
N ALA A 208 32.45 -6.04 -3.11
CA ALA A 208 31.69 -5.31 -4.13
C ALA A 208 30.99 -6.28 -5.10
N ILE A 209 29.67 -6.23 -5.13
CA ILE A 209 28.79 -7.04 -5.97
C ILE A 209 27.67 -6.12 -6.48
N PRO A 210 27.84 -5.51 -7.67
CA PRO A 210 26.81 -4.66 -8.26
C PRO A 210 25.54 -5.44 -8.60
N GLY A 211 24.39 -4.81 -8.38
CA GLY A 211 23.07 -5.34 -8.75
C GLY A 211 22.11 -5.52 -7.57
N MET A 212 22.32 -4.78 -6.47
CA MET A 212 21.55 -4.90 -5.23
C MET A 212 21.56 -6.34 -4.65
N PRO A 213 22.68 -6.77 -4.04
CA PRO A 213 22.80 -8.08 -3.40
C PRO A 213 21.65 -8.38 -2.44
N SER A 214 21.10 -9.58 -2.53
CA SER A 214 19.89 -10.03 -1.85
C SER A 214 20.14 -11.31 -1.05
N GLY A 215 19.40 -12.38 -1.30
CA GLY A 215 19.60 -13.69 -0.68
C GLY A 215 21.03 -14.20 -0.86
N LEU A 216 21.50 -14.94 0.15
CA LEU A 216 22.87 -15.44 0.25
C LEU A 216 22.87 -16.94 0.57
N ALA A 217 23.66 -17.73 -0.16
CA ALA A 217 23.89 -19.14 0.13
C ALA A 217 25.38 -19.49 0.05
N LEU A 218 25.86 -20.36 0.94
CA LEU A 218 27.25 -20.81 0.98
C LEU A 218 27.37 -22.27 0.55
N SER A 219 28.51 -22.60 -0.07
CA SER A 219 28.88 -23.99 -0.31
C SER A 219 29.12 -24.74 1.01
N PRO A 220 28.98 -26.08 1.05
CA PRO A 220 29.19 -26.87 2.27
C PRO A 220 30.59 -26.75 2.88
N ASP A 221 31.59 -26.39 2.08
CA ASP A 221 32.96 -26.14 2.52
C ASP A 221 33.24 -24.65 2.85
N GLY A 222 32.27 -23.77 2.64
CA GLY A 222 32.37 -22.33 2.89
C GLY A 222 33.27 -21.57 1.91
N THR A 223 33.78 -22.20 0.84
CA THR A 223 34.73 -21.58 -0.11
C THR A 223 34.05 -20.73 -1.19
N ARG A 224 32.75 -20.95 -1.41
CA ARG A 224 31.95 -20.24 -2.41
C ARG A 224 30.70 -19.65 -1.77
N LEU A 225 30.41 -18.41 -2.11
CA LEU A 225 29.17 -17.70 -1.77
C LEU A 225 28.40 -17.41 -3.05
N TRP A 226 27.13 -17.79 -3.08
CA TRP A 226 26.19 -17.41 -4.13
C TRP A 226 25.30 -16.27 -3.64
N VAL A 227 25.15 -15.26 -4.49
CA VAL A 227 24.49 -14.00 -4.19
C VAL A 227 23.41 -13.76 -5.24
N GLY A 228 22.16 -13.63 -4.80
CA GLY A 228 21.07 -13.16 -5.65
C GLY A 228 21.19 -11.65 -5.90
N LEU A 229 20.75 -11.19 -7.06
CA LEU A 229 20.70 -9.78 -7.42
C LEU A 229 19.23 -9.37 -7.60
N PHE A 230 18.78 -8.37 -6.83
CA PHE A 230 17.37 -7.98 -6.81
C PHE A 230 17.05 -6.91 -7.86
N ALA A 231 17.94 -5.94 -8.04
CA ALA A 231 17.76 -4.86 -9.01
C ALA A 231 18.32 -5.23 -10.40
N GLU A 232 19.31 -6.12 -10.45
CA GLU A 232 19.79 -6.74 -11.68
C GLU A 232 19.36 -8.20 -11.74
N ALA A 233 18.86 -8.64 -12.88
CA ALA A 233 18.46 -10.03 -13.12
C ALA A 233 19.69 -10.96 -13.07
N GLY A 234 20.00 -11.60 -11.93
CA GLY A 234 21.21 -12.42 -11.86
C GLY A 234 21.52 -13.16 -10.55
N VAL A 235 22.41 -14.15 -10.67
CA VAL A 235 23.11 -14.80 -9.55
C VAL A 235 24.61 -14.68 -9.79
N VAL A 236 25.34 -14.36 -8.73
CA VAL A 236 26.80 -14.23 -8.72
C VAL A 236 27.41 -15.29 -7.81
N GLU A 237 28.52 -15.88 -8.24
CA GLU A 237 29.40 -16.69 -7.39
C GLU A 237 30.61 -15.86 -6.97
N VAL A 238 30.97 -15.98 -5.69
CA VAL A 238 32.06 -15.28 -5.03
C VAL A 238 32.99 -16.30 -4.38
N ASP A 239 34.30 -16.12 -4.59
CA ASP A 239 35.33 -16.82 -3.82
C ASP A 239 35.44 -16.16 -2.43
N THR A 240 35.18 -16.91 -1.37
CA THR A 240 35.06 -16.34 -0.02
C THR A 240 36.41 -15.97 0.59
N GLU A 241 37.52 -16.59 0.16
CA GLU A 241 38.87 -16.29 0.64
C GLU A 241 39.39 -15.03 -0.06
N ALA A 242 39.31 -15.00 -1.40
CA ALA A 242 39.76 -13.89 -2.21
C ALA A 242 38.82 -12.67 -2.11
N GLY A 243 37.55 -12.87 -1.77
CA GLY A 243 36.55 -11.82 -1.67
C GLY A 243 36.25 -11.17 -3.02
N VAL A 244 36.14 -11.98 -4.08
CA VAL A 244 35.90 -11.50 -5.45
C VAL A 244 34.84 -12.32 -6.16
N GLU A 245 34.03 -11.66 -6.97
CA GLU A 245 33.15 -12.29 -7.96
C GLU A 245 33.99 -13.15 -8.94
N THR A 246 33.63 -14.42 -9.07
CA THR A 246 34.29 -15.39 -9.98
C THR A 246 33.45 -15.69 -11.21
N ARG A 247 32.11 -15.75 -11.05
CA ARG A 247 31.15 -16.08 -12.12
C ARG A 247 29.85 -15.30 -11.91
N ARG A 248 29.15 -15.00 -13.01
CA ARG A 248 27.84 -14.36 -13.04
C ARG A 248 26.97 -15.02 -14.09
N VAL A 249 25.70 -15.24 -13.75
CA VAL A 249 24.68 -15.76 -14.65
C VAL A 249 23.46 -14.85 -14.59
N GLU A 250 22.88 -14.55 -15.76
CA GLU A 250 21.64 -13.80 -15.86
C GLU A 250 20.47 -14.75 -15.55
N VAL A 251 19.67 -14.42 -14.53
CA VAL A 251 18.42 -15.11 -14.22
C VAL A 251 17.30 -14.07 -14.25
N PRO A 252 16.16 -14.33 -14.92
CA PRO A 252 15.07 -13.36 -14.97
C PRO A 252 14.55 -13.00 -13.58
N GLY A 253 14.11 -11.75 -13.43
CA GLY A 253 13.32 -11.31 -12.28
C GLY A 253 14.10 -10.62 -11.17
N ALA A 254 13.40 -10.34 -10.07
CA ALA A 254 13.95 -9.75 -8.87
C ALA A 254 14.34 -10.88 -7.91
N VAL A 255 15.59 -11.33 -7.98
CA VAL A 255 16.05 -12.46 -7.16
C VAL A 255 15.96 -12.07 -5.70
N TRP A 256 15.08 -12.75 -4.98
CA TRP A 256 14.89 -12.58 -3.55
C TRP A 256 15.83 -13.52 -2.81
N ASP A 257 15.46 -14.79 -2.65
CA ASP A 257 16.24 -15.79 -1.94
C ASP A 257 17.05 -16.69 -2.88
N VAL A 258 18.16 -17.22 -2.38
CA VAL A 258 18.98 -18.23 -3.07
C VAL A 258 19.32 -19.37 -2.13
N VAL A 259 19.22 -20.61 -2.60
CA VAL A 259 19.54 -21.80 -1.81
C VAL A 259 20.35 -22.81 -2.62
N TYR A 260 21.23 -23.54 -1.93
CA TYR A 260 22.05 -24.59 -2.53
C TYR A 260 21.39 -25.97 -2.36
N VAL A 261 21.34 -26.76 -3.43
CA VAL A 261 20.81 -28.12 -3.43
C VAL A 261 21.94 -29.15 -3.68
N PRO A 262 22.33 -29.95 -2.67
CA PRO A 262 23.54 -30.79 -2.74
C PRO A 262 23.40 -32.03 -3.64
N THR A 263 22.18 -32.53 -3.89
CA THR A 263 21.98 -33.75 -4.69
C THR A 263 22.24 -33.56 -6.17
N THR A 264 22.05 -32.33 -6.66
CA THR A 264 22.19 -31.96 -8.07
C THR A 264 23.34 -30.98 -8.30
N ASP A 265 23.98 -30.49 -7.23
CA ASP A 265 24.98 -29.42 -7.26
C ASP A 265 24.47 -28.16 -7.99
N GLU A 266 23.28 -27.70 -7.57
CA GLU A 266 22.56 -26.59 -8.19
C GLU A 266 22.27 -25.48 -7.16
N VAL A 267 22.11 -24.25 -7.67
CA VAL A 267 21.54 -23.13 -6.92
C VAL A 267 20.15 -22.82 -7.44
N TYR A 268 19.20 -22.64 -6.53
CA TYR A 268 17.84 -22.23 -6.83
C TYR A 268 17.66 -20.77 -6.40
N ALA A 269 17.05 -19.95 -7.25
CA ALA A 269 16.89 -18.51 -7.05
C ALA A 269 15.43 -18.10 -7.26
N SER A 270 14.77 -17.59 -6.22
CA SER A 270 13.35 -17.21 -6.27
C SER A 270 13.13 -15.81 -6.84
N ASP A 271 12.17 -15.64 -7.73
CA ASP A 271 11.79 -14.34 -8.29
C ASP A 271 10.56 -13.74 -7.56
N LEU A 272 10.79 -12.83 -6.59
CA LEU A 272 9.69 -12.25 -5.79
C LEU A 272 8.73 -11.40 -6.63
N ALA A 273 9.22 -10.81 -7.72
CA ALA A 273 8.46 -9.95 -8.62
C ALA A 273 7.83 -10.73 -9.80
N GLY A 274 7.99 -12.06 -9.86
CA GLY A 274 7.52 -12.84 -11.01
C GLY A 274 6.97 -14.19 -10.63
N SER A 275 7.22 -15.20 -11.47
CA SER A 275 6.47 -16.46 -11.50
C SER A 275 7.37 -17.68 -11.72
N GLY A 276 8.46 -17.77 -10.95
CA GLY A 276 9.36 -18.91 -11.07
C GLY A 276 10.53 -18.92 -10.11
N VAL A 277 11.17 -20.08 -10.04
CA VAL A 277 12.47 -20.26 -9.37
C VAL A 277 13.47 -20.74 -10.40
N ALA A 278 14.49 -19.91 -10.68
CA ALA A 278 15.55 -20.27 -11.61
C ALA A 278 16.46 -21.33 -11.00
N VAL A 279 16.88 -22.30 -11.81
CA VAL A 279 17.80 -23.38 -11.43
C VAL A 279 19.12 -23.16 -12.15
N VAL A 280 20.17 -22.85 -11.41
CA VAL A 280 21.52 -22.61 -11.91
C VAL A 280 22.36 -23.86 -11.66
N ASP A 281 22.88 -24.44 -12.74
CA ASP A 281 23.83 -25.55 -12.70
C ASP A 281 25.23 -25.02 -12.37
N LEU A 282 25.88 -25.58 -11.34
CA LEU A 282 27.18 -25.06 -10.87
C LEU A 282 28.39 -25.59 -11.66
N ASP A 283 28.24 -26.61 -12.51
CA ASP A 283 29.32 -27.14 -13.34
C ASP A 283 29.73 -26.09 -14.40
N ASP A 284 28.75 -25.51 -15.09
CA ASP A 284 28.99 -24.50 -16.14
C ASP A 284 28.46 -23.09 -15.79
N PHE A 285 27.80 -22.93 -14.64
CA PHE A 285 27.21 -21.68 -14.16
C PHE A 285 26.19 -21.07 -15.12
N SER A 286 25.25 -21.91 -15.59
CA SER A 286 24.19 -21.52 -16.50
C SER A 286 22.81 -21.85 -15.96
N VAL A 287 21.78 -21.17 -16.48
CA VAL A 287 20.38 -21.47 -16.14
C VAL A 287 19.99 -22.78 -16.81
N ALA A 288 19.82 -23.82 -16.01
CA ALA A 288 19.51 -25.16 -16.46
C ALA A 288 18.00 -25.41 -16.58
N ALA A 289 17.18 -24.73 -15.78
CA ALA A 289 15.73 -24.77 -15.85
C ALA A 289 15.09 -23.59 -15.07
N THR A 290 13.77 -23.50 -15.15
CA THR A 290 12.93 -22.71 -14.25
C THR A 290 11.86 -23.64 -13.68
N VAL A 291 11.68 -23.62 -12.36
CA VAL A 291 10.53 -24.26 -11.71
C VAL A 291 9.38 -23.27 -11.74
N ASP A 292 8.33 -23.59 -12.49
CA ASP A 292 7.17 -22.72 -12.64
C ASP A 292 6.32 -22.72 -11.36
N VAL A 293 6.07 -21.53 -10.83
CA VAL A 293 5.12 -21.28 -9.72
C VAL A 293 4.29 -20.03 -10.06
N PRO A 294 3.04 -19.91 -9.56
CA PRO A 294 2.11 -18.92 -10.10
C PRO A 294 2.58 -17.47 -9.98
N THR A 295 2.91 -16.99 -8.77
CA THR A 295 3.40 -15.63 -8.52
C THR A 295 4.13 -15.50 -7.18
N SER A 296 5.13 -14.61 -7.13
CA SER A 296 5.88 -14.20 -5.95
C SER A 296 6.41 -15.35 -5.05
N PRO A 297 7.21 -16.28 -5.60
CA PRO A 297 8.05 -17.13 -4.77
C PRO A 297 9.00 -16.28 -3.91
N ALA A 298 9.01 -16.56 -2.62
CA ALA A 298 9.80 -15.86 -1.61
C ALA A 298 10.82 -16.83 -0.99
N GLY A 299 10.88 -16.92 0.35
CA GLY A 299 11.85 -17.75 1.06
C GLY A 299 11.76 -19.24 0.72
N MET A 300 12.93 -19.87 0.68
CA MET A 300 13.10 -21.29 0.34
C MET A 300 13.79 -22.07 1.46
N ALA A 301 13.51 -23.36 1.56
CA ALA A 301 14.19 -24.26 2.49
C ALA A 301 14.51 -25.61 1.83
N VAL A 302 15.72 -26.13 2.05
CA VAL A 302 16.22 -27.37 1.43
C VAL A 302 16.43 -28.43 2.51
N ALA A 303 15.93 -29.64 2.27
CA ALA A 303 16.21 -30.78 3.15
C ALA A 303 17.72 -31.10 3.14
N ALA A 304 18.27 -31.49 4.28
CA ALA A 304 19.71 -31.74 4.45
C ALA A 304 20.26 -32.81 3.51
N ASP A 305 19.42 -33.75 3.07
CA ASP A 305 19.79 -34.77 2.08
C ASP A 305 19.64 -34.32 0.62
N GLY A 306 19.19 -33.08 0.39
CA GLY A 306 18.94 -32.44 -0.91
C GLY A 306 17.74 -32.99 -1.69
N THR A 307 16.99 -33.95 -1.15
CA THR A 307 15.93 -34.62 -1.90
C THR A 307 14.65 -33.80 -2.05
N ARG A 308 14.52 -32.71 -1.28
CA ARG A 308 13.36 -31.82 -1.29
C ARG A 308 13.78 -30.37 -1.15
N LEU A 309 13.11 -29.52 -1.91
CA LEU A 309 13.10 -28.07 -1.76
C LEU A 309 11.66 -27.64 -1.44
N TYR A 310 11.49 -26.70 -0.53
CA TYR A 310 10.21 -26.08 -0.20
C TYR A 310 10.28 -24.59 -0.56
N ILE A 311 9.21 -24.07 -1.12
CA ILE A 311 9.11 -22.68 -1.60
C ILE A 311 7.86 -22.05 -0.99
N ALA A 312 8.02 -20.92 -0.31
CA ALA A 312 6.90 -20.05 0.05
C ALA A 312 6.43 -19.32 -1.21
N VAL A 313 5.18 -19.49 -1.61
CA VAL A 313 4.61 -18.85 -2.80
C VAL A 313 3.52 -17.89 -2.36
N SER A 314 3.89 -16.61 -2.21
CA SER A 314 3.10 -15.61 -1.52
C SER A 314 1.76 -15.33 -2.22
N GLY A 315 1.74 -15.13 -3.53
CA GLY A 315 0.50 -14.79 -4.26
C GLY A 315 -0.58 -15.87 -4.17
N THR A 316 -0.16 -17.14 -4.00
CA THR A 316 -1.09 -18.27 -3.82
C THR A 316 -1.34 -18.69 -2.37
N ASP A 317 -0.67 -18.07 -1.40
CA ASP A 317 -0.67 -18.47 0.01
C ASP A 317 -0.47 -19.98 0.22
N ALA A 318 0.57 -20.52 -0.42
CA ALA A 318 0.87 -21.94 -0.36
C ALA A 318 2.36 -22.21 -0.28
N ILE A 319 2.67 -23.43 0.18
CA ILE A 319 4.00 -24.01 0.07
C ILE A 319 4.03 -24.98 -1.11
N ALA A 320 4.96 -24.78 -2.02
CA ALA A 320 5.31 -25.76 -3.04
C ALA A 320 6.42 -26.68 -2.51
N SER A 321 6.27 -28.00 -2.65
CA SER A 321 7.37 -28.96 -2.48
C SER A 321 7.88 -29.37 -3.86
N VAL A 322 9.19 -29.27 -4.07
CA VAL A 322 9.87 -29.54 -5.33
C VAL A 322 10.77 -30.77 -5.17
N ASP A 323 10.79 -31.61 -6.19
CA ASP A 323 11.79 -32.66 -6.37
C ASP A 323 12.94 -32.12 -7.24
N PRO A 324 14.13 -31.83 -6.66
CA PRO A 324 15.20 -31.18 -7.41
C PRO A 324 15.78 -32.03 -8.54
N LEU A 325 15.71 -33.37 -8.45
CA LEU A 325 16.21 -34.24 -9.52
C LEU A 325 15.33 -34.15 -10.77
N ARG A 326 14.03 -33.87 -10.59
CA ARG A 326 13.07 -33.66 -11.67
C ARG A 326 12.89 -32.18 -12.01
N ARG A 327 13.25 -31.28 -11.10
CA ARG A 327 13.00 -29.82 -11.16
C ARG A 327 11.51 -29.50 -11.31
N GLU A 328 10.68 -30.25 -10.61
CA GLU A 328 9.21 -30.18 -10.72
C GLU A 328 8.58 -30.05 -9.33
N VAL A 329 7.50 -29.27 -9.25
CA VAL A 329 6.64 -29.24 -8.06
C VAL A 329 5.88 -30.56 -7.95
N VAL A 330 6.00 -31.22 -6.81
CA VAL A 330 5.39 -32.54 -6.53
C VAL A 330 4.25 -32.50 -5.52
N ALA A 331 4.13 -31.42 -4.74
CA ALA A 331 3.02 -31.22 -3.80
C ALA A 331 2.80 -29.74 -3.48
N TRP A 332 1.57 -29.41 -3.08
CA TRP A 332 1.14 -28.09 -2.64
C TRP A 332 0.39 -28.19 -1.31
N THR A 333 0.59 -27.20 -0.43
CA THR A 333 -0.15 -27.06 0.83
C THR A 333 -0.53 -25.62 1.07
N PRO A 334 -1.82 -25.29 1.25
CA PRO A 334 -2.23 -23.98 1.74
C PRO A 334 -1.63 -23.69 3.11
N VAL A 335 -1.21 -22.45 3.35
CA VAL A 335 -0.65 -22.07 4.66
C VAL A 335 -1.72 -21.72 5.69
N ALA A 336 -2.90 -21.33 5.24
CA ALA A 336 -4.00 -20.96 6.11
C ALA A 336 -4.99 -22.12 6.30
N GLY A 337 -5.53 -22.22 7.51
CA GLY A 337 -6.64 -23.13 7.83
C GLY A 337 -7.96 -22.74 7.14
N THR A 338 -8.99 -23.57 7.31
CA THR A 338 -10.33 -23.40 6.73
C THR A 338 -11.28 -22.55 7.59
N ASP A 339 -10.75 -21.75 8.51
CA ASP A 339 -11.57 -20.88 9.37
C ASP A 339 -12.23 -19.73 8.59
N TRP A 340 -11.62 -19.36 7.45
CA TRP A 340 -12.11 -18.33 6.54
C TRP A 340 -12.04 -18.86 5.11
N THR A 341 -13.19 -19.11 4.50
CA THR A 341 -13.28 -19.72 3.16
C THR A 341 -14.21 -18.96 2.23
N ASP A 342 -13.97 -19.10 0.93
CA ASP A 342 -14.93 -18.70 -0.10
C ASP A 342 -16.16 -19.65 -0.14
N ALA A 343 -17.05 -19.41 -1.10
CA ALA A 343 -18.29 -20.18 -1.26
C ALA A 343 -18.03 -21.65 -1.62
N GLU A 344 -16.86 -21.96 -2.19
CA GLU A 344 -16.42 -23.28 -2.57
C GLU A 344 -15.69 -24.01 -1.42
N GLY A 345 -15.45 -23.33 -0.30
CA GLY A 345 -14.76 -23.87 0.87
C GLY A 345 -13.24 -23.83 0.78
N ALA A 346 -12.67 -23.11 -0.19
CA ALA A 346 -11.24 -22.89 -0.27
C ALA A 346 -10.83 -21.75 0.69
N PRO A 347 -9.67 -21.83 1.36
CA PRO A 347 -9.18 -20.74 2.20
C PRO A 347 -9.14 -19.41 1.44
N LEU A 348 -9.59 -18.34 2.09
CA LEU A 348 -9.42 -17.00 1.55
C LEU A 348 -7.91 -16.65 1.48
N PRO A 349 -7.48 -15.86 0.49
CA PRO A 349 -6.07 -15.53 0.25
C PRO A 349 -5.63 -14.29 1.06
N ASN A 350 -4.43 -13.79 0.75
CA ASN A 350 -3.76 -12.62 1.31
C ASN A 350 -3.18 -12.85 2.72
N SER A 351 -2.57 -14.02 2.95
CA SER A 351 -1.81 -14.33 4.19
C SER A 351 -0.35 -13.86 4.14
N ASN A 352 0.17 -13.56 2.95
CA ASN A 352 1.57 -13.20 2.68
C ASN A 352 2.55 -14.20 3.29
N VAL A 353 2.52 -15.45 2.80
CA VAL A 353 3.58 -16.41 3.17
C VAL A 353 4.92 -15.98 2.58
N ASN A 354 5.98 -15.93 3.39
CA ASN A 354 7.22 -15.30 2.93
C ASN A 354 8.56 -15.93 3.32
N ALA A 355 8.64 -16.69 4.42
CA ALA A 355 9.89 -17.30 4.86
C ALA A 355 9.67 -18.70 5.44
N LEU A 356 10.71 -19.53 5.35
CA LEU A 356 10.67 -20.94 5.72
C LEU A 356 11.84 -21.33 6.63
N ALA A 357 11.55 -22.12 7.67
CA ALA A 357 12.56 -22.85 8.44
C ALA A 357 12.20 -24.34 8.50
N LEU A 358 13.18 -25.20 8.26
CA LEU A 358 12.99 -26.65 8.16
C LEU A 358 13.68 -27.38 9.32
N ASP A 359 12.90 -28.14 10.07
CA ASP A 359 13.38 -29.13 11.04
C ASP A 359 13.25 -30.52 10.43
N ASP A 360 14.29 -30.94 9.71
CA ASP A 360 14.35 -32.25 9.07
C ASP A 360 14.24 -33.41 10.05
N ALA A 361 14.81 -33.25 11.25
CA ALA A 361 14.80 -34.29 12.26
C ALA A 361 13.39 -34.55 12.80
N ALA A 362 12.58 -33.50 12.93
CA ALA A 362 11.18 -33.60 13.34
C ALA A 362 10.20 -33.82 12.18
N GLY A 363 10.65 -33.66 10.93
CA GLY A 363 9.76 -33.66 9.76
C GLY A 363 8.76 -32.49 9.82
N ARG A 364 9.26 -31.29 10.12
CA ARG A 364 8.45 -30.08 10.31
C ARG A 364 9.00 -28.92 9.50
N LEU A 365 8.11 -28.24 8.78
CA LEU A 365 8.37 -26.98 8.11
C LEU A 365 7.59 -25.87 8.83
N TYR A 366 8.27 -24.78 9.13
CA TYR A 366 7.71 -23.57 9.73
C TYR A 366 7.63 -22.49 8.66
N ALA A 367 6.44 -21.95 8.41
CA ALA A 367 6.22 -20.94 7.37
C ALA A 367 5.57 -19.68 7.96
N THR A 368 6.26 -18.55 7.87
CA THR A 368 5.72 -17.25 8.31
C THR A 368 4.55 -16.82 7.43
N ARG A 369 3.53 -16.21 8.04
CA ARG A 369 2.39 -15.59 7.37
C ARG A 369 2.30 -14.15 7.84
N GLY A 370 2.85 -13.23 7.05
CA GLY A 370 3.02 -11.82 7.40
C GLY A 370 1.70 -11.15 7.82
N ALA A 371 0.68 -11.24 6.96
CA ALA A 371 -0.60 -10.57 7.17
C ALA A 371 -1.45 -11.20 8.29
N ASP A 372 -1.17 -12.46 8.65
CA ASP A 372 -1.91 -13.22 9.66
C ASP A 372 -1.28 -13.15 11.06
N ASN A 373 -0.08 -12.58 11.20
CA ASN A 373 0.67 -12.55 12.46
C ASN A 373 0.88 -13.96 13.06
N ALA A 374 1.27 -14.91 12.22
CA ALA A 374 1.42 -16.31 12.61
C ALA A 374 2.54 -17.04 11.85
N VAL A 375 2.96 -18.18 12.38
CA VAL A 375 3.80 -19.18 11.70
C VAL A 375 3.01 -20.49 11.59
N SER A 376 2.86 -20.98 10.37
CA SER A 376 2.25 -22.28 10.09
C SER A 376 3.24 -23.40 10.38
N VAL A 377 2.78 -24.48 11.00
CA VAL A 377 3.56 -25.69 11.26
C VAL A 377 3.05 -26.79 10.34
N ILE A 378 3.90 -27.27 9.43
CA ILE A 378 3.52 -28.21 8.36
C ILE A 378 4.34 -29.49 8.50
N ALA A 379 3.70 -30.65 8.39
CA ALA A 379 4.40 -31.93 8.27
C ALA A 379 4.93 -32.12 6.85
N THR A 380 6.22 -32.43 6.72
CA THR A 380 6.91 -32.50 5.42
C THR A 380 6.64 -33.78 4.62
N ASP A 381 6.19 -34.84 5.26
CA ASP A 381 5.92 -36.13 4.63
C ASP A 381 4.64 -36.11 3.77
N ALA A 382 3.55 -35.63 4.36
CA ALA A 382 2.25 -35.56 3.73
C ALA A 382 1.93 -34.14 3.23
N MET A 383 2.79 -33.15 3.51
CA MET A 383 2.56 -31.75 3.18
C MET A 383 1.21 -31.29 3.78
N THR A 384 1.08 -31.49 5.11
CA THR A 384 -0.16 -31.22 5.85
C THR A 384 0.04 -30.15 6.90
N LEU A 385 -0.86 -29.16 6.94
CA LEU A 385 -0.91 -28.16 8.01
C LEU A 385 -1.31 -28.83 9.33
N LEU A 386 -0.49 -28.65 10.36
CA LEU A 386 -0.69 -29.24 11.69
C LEU A 386 -1.27 -28.24 12.69
N GLY A 387 -1.01 -26.95 12.48
CA GLY A 387 -1.41 -25.88 13.38
C GLY A 387 -0.56 -24.64 13.16
N GLU A 388 -0.71 -23.68 14.07
CA GLU A 388 -0.18 -22.34 13.93
C GLU A 388 0.41 -21.83 15.25
N LEU A 389 1.48 -21.05 15.16
CA LEU A 389 2.10 -20.34 16.26
C LEU A 389 1.82 -18.84 16.08
N PRO A 390 1.13 -18.17 17.01
CA PRO A 390 0.92 -16.73 16.90
C PRO A 390 2.21 -15.95 17.17
N THR A 391 2.38 -14.82 16.48
CA THR A 391 3.58 -13.99 16.52
C THR A 391 3.25 -12.55 16.89
N ALA A 392 4.26 -11.68 16.90
CA ALA A 392 4.05 -10.24 16.83
C ALA A 392 3.62 -9.82 15.39
N ARG A 393 3.42 -8.52 15.16
CA ARG A 393 2.91 -7.99 13.86
C ARG A 393 3.92 -8.19 12.72
N TYR A 394 3.47 -8.82 11.65
CA TYR A 394 4.20 -9.06 10.40
C TYR A 394 5.50 -9.89 10.55
N PRO A 395 5.41 -11.21 10.80
CA PRO A 395 6.58 -12.09 10.76
C PRO A 395 7.21 -12.10 9.35
N ALA A 396 8.47 -11.68 9.28
CA ALA A 396 9.19 -11.40 8.06
C ALA A 396 10.28 -12.43 7.74
N ASP A 397 10.83 -13.10 8.76
CA ASP A 397 11.75 -14.22 8.58
C ASP A 397 11.74 -15.12 9.83
N VAL A 398 12.25 -16.34 9.71
CA VAL A 398 12.24 -17.33 10.78
C VAL A 398 13.47 -18.24 10.71
N THR A 399 14.02 -18.60 11.88
CA THR A 399 15.14 -19.55 11.95
C THR A 399 15.01 -20.49 13.14
N LEU A 400 15.50 -21.73 12.98
CA LEU A 400 15.66 -22.69 14.07
C LEU A 400 17.01 -22.49 14.73
N VAL A 401 17.06 -22.60 16.05
CA VAL A 401 18.31 -22.53 16.81
C VAL A 401 18.81 -23.96 17.09
N PRO A 402 19.91 -24.40 16.43
CA PRO A 402 20.42 -25.77 16.58
C PRO A 402 20.77 -26.10 18.03
N GLY A 403 20.46 -27.31 18.48
CA GLY A 403 20.79 -27.79 19.83
C GLY A 403 20.01 -27.15 20.98
N VAL A 404 19.26 -26.07 20.73
CA VAL A 404 18.47 -25.34 21.74
C VAL A 404 16.98 -25.71 21.69
N GLY A 405 16.46 -26.14 20.53
CA GLY A 405 15.05 -26.51 20.38
C GLY A 405 14.11 -25.30 20.35
N ARG A 406 14.60 -24.16 19.88
CA ARG A 406 13.83 -22.91 19.76
C ARG A 406 13.71 -22.47 18.32
N LEU A 407 12.58 -21.83 18.03
CA LEU A 407 12.38 -21.01 16.85
C LEU A 407 12.60 -19.55 17.24
N VAL A 408 13.29 -18.78 16.39
CA VAL A 408 13.31 -17.32 16.48
C VAL A 408 12.61 -16.76 15.25
N VAL A 409 11.57 -15.98 15.49
CA VAL A 409 10.77 -15.31 14.45
C VAL A 409 11.12 -13.83 14.48
N ALA A 410 11.53 -13.28 13.35
CA ALA A 410 11.78 -11.85 13.18
C ALA A 410 10.51 -11.18 12.66
N GLU A 411 10.00 -10.16 13.36
CA GLU A 411 8.77 -9.47 13.01
C GLU A 411 9.01 -8.00 12.69
N ALA A 412 8.65 -7.59 11.48
CA ALA A 412 8.97 -6.27 10.94
C ALA A 412 8.27 -5.14 11.70
N LYS A 413 7.05 -5.37 12.22
CA LYS A 413 6.17 -4.34 12.78
C LYS A 413 5.80 -4.61 14.26
N GLY A 414 6.50 -5.53 14.92
CA GLY A 414 6.09 -6.15 16.19
C GLY A 414 6.11 -5.23 17.43
N GLY A 415 6.88 -4.14 17.40
CA GLY A 415 6.97 -3.15 18.47
C GLY A 415 5.91 -2.05 18.42
N GLY A 416 5.21 -1.89 17.29
CA GLY A 416 4.28 -0.78 17.06
C GLY A 416 4.98 0.59 16.91
N ALA A 417 4.19 1.66 16.74
CA ALA A 417 4.70 3.03 16.63
C ALA A 417 4.40 3.87 17.90
N GLY A 418 3.17 3.80 18.42
CA GLY A 418 2.73 4.68 19.51
C GLY A 418 2.62 6.15 19.06
N PRO A 419 2.45 7.09 20.00
CA PRO A 419 2.38 8.52 19.68
C PRO A 419 3.64 9.02 18.96
N ASN A 420 3.49 10.06 18.13
CA ASN A 420 4.59 10.67 17.39
C ASN A 420 4.76 12.17 17.71
N ASP A 421 5.93 12.70 17.36
CA ASP A 421 6.38 14.07 17.59
C ASP A 421 6.75 14.81 16.28
N GLY A 422 6.10 14.41 15.18
CA GLY A 422 6.21 15.00 13.85
C GLY A 422 6.72 14.01 12.80
N GLU A 423 7.29 12.90 13.26
CA GLU A 423 7.66 11.73 12.48
C GLU A 423 6.45 10.81 12.23
N GLY A 424 6.30 10.27 11.02
CA GLY A 424 5.18 9.38 10.67
C GLY A 424 5.39 7.94 11.13
N ALA A 425 4.45 7.06 10.76
CA ALA A 425 4.54 5.63 11.10
C ALA A 425 5.81 4.96 10.54
N LYS A 426 6.24 5.30 9.31
CA LYS A 426 7.47 4.76 8.70
C LYS A 426 8.76 5.08 9.47
N GLU A 427 8.82 6.21 10.18
CA GLU A 427 9.97 6.57 11.01
C GLU A 427 9.91 5.91 12.41
N ARG A 428 8.70 5.69 12.92
CA ARG A 428 8.48 5.28 14.31
C ARG A 428 8.26 3.78 14.50
N ILE A 429 8.03 3.04 13.42
CA ILE A 429 7.70 1.62 13.49
C ILE A 429 8.88 0.83 14.05
N LYS A 430 8.62 0.09 15.12
CA LYS A 430 9.59 -0.81 15.74
C LYS A 430 9.29 -2.25 15.40
N GLY A 431 10.34 -3.02 15.16
CA GLY A 431 10.24 -4.46 15.01
C GLY A 431 10.46 -5.24 16.29
N SER A 432 10.46 -6.57 16.16
CA SER A 432 10.76 -7.47 17.28
C SER A 432 11.34 -8.80 16.84
N ALA A 433 11.79 -9.58 17.83
CA ALA A 433 12.05 -11.01 17.67
C ALA A 433 11.34 -11.82 18.76
N THR A 434 10.57 -12.83 18.35
CA THR A 434 9.92 -13.79 19.26
C THR A 434 10.71 -15.09 19.36
N PHE A 435 10.92 -15.57 20.59
CA PHE A 435 11.59 -16.82 20.90
C PHE A 435 10.58 -17.88 21.30
N VAL A 436 10.34 -18.87 20.44
CA VAL A 436 9.36 -19.94 20.70
C VAL A 436 10.08 -21.22 21.13
N ASP A 437 9.77 -21.72 22.33
CA ASP A 437 10.25 -23.02 22.80
C ASP A 437 9.35 -24.13 22.25
N LEU A 438 9.85 -24.85 21.26
CA LEU A 438 9.07 -25.86 20.53
C LEU A 438 8.70 -27.07 21.41
N ALA A 439 9.45 -27.33 22.48
CA ALA A 439 9.13 -28.42 23.41
C ALA A 439 8.06 -28.03 24.44
N ALA A 440 7.87 -26.73 24.67
CA ALA A 440 6.91 -26.20 25.65
C ALA A 440 5.56 -25.81 25.03
N VAL A 441 5.51 -25.61 23.71
CA VAL A 441 4.28 -25.18 23.02
C VAL A 441 3.27 -26.32 22.90
N ASP A 442 2.05 -26.05 23.33
CA ASP A 442 0.86 -26.79 22.93
C ASP A 442 0.34 -26.19 21.61
N LEU A 443 0.54 -26.92 20.51
CA LEU A 443 0.21 -26.45 19.17
C LEU A 443 -1.30 -26.24 18.97
N GLU A 444 -2.15 -27.07 19.58
CA GLU A 444 -3.60 -26.92 19.44
C GLU A 444 -4.08 -25.63 20.12
N ALA A 445 -3.60 -25.40 21.36
CA ALA A 445 -3.91 -24.16 22.09
C ALA A 445 -3.32 -22.92 21.41
N ALA A 446 -2.10 -23.02 20.87
CA ALA A 446 -1.48 -21.94 20.10
C ALA A 446 -2.28 -21.60 18.84
N SER A 447 -2.75 -22.61 18.11
CA SER A 447 -3.57 -22.44 16.91
C SER A 447 -4.90 -21.76 17.23
N ALA A 448 -5.58 -22.20 18.31
CA ALA A 448 -6.82 -21.58 18.75
C ALA A 448 -6.62 -20.10 19.13
N ARG A 449 -5.47 -19.76 19.74
CA ARG A 449 -5.13 -18.37 20.06
C ARG A 449 -4.85 -17.54 18.81
N ALA A 450 -4.13 -18.09 17.83
CA ALA A 450 -3.88 -17.42 16.54
C ALA A 450 -5.20 -17.12 15.80
N ALA A 451 -6.09 -18.11 15.70
CA ALA A 451 -7.41 -17.94 15.08
C ALA A 451 -8.26 -16.89 15.80
N ALA A 452 -8.30 -16.91 17.14
CA ALA A 452 -9.04 -15.93 17.94
C ALA A 452 -8.47 -14.51 17.80
N ALA A 453 -7.16 -14.38 17.78
CA ALA A 453 -6.47 -13.10 17.58
C ALA A 453 -6.78 -12.49 16.21
N PHE A 454 -6.80 -13.32 15.16
CA PHE A 454 -7.13 -12.90 13.80
C PHE A 454 -8.62 -12.53 13.67
N ALA A 455 -9.52 -13.32 14.24
CA ALA A 455 -10.98 -13.10 14.19
C ALA A 455 -11.48 -12.01 15.15
N ARG A 456 -10.59 -11.42 15.96
CA ARG A 456 -10.97 -10.44 16.98
C ARG A 456 -11.85 -9.31 16.44
N PRO A 457 -11.53 -8.58 15.36
CA PRO A 457 -12.31 -7.41 14.97
C PRO A 457 -13.77 -7.75 14.66
N THR A 458 -14.04 -8.90 14.01
CA THR A 458 -15.40 -9.34 13.70
C THR A 458 -16.13 -10.00 14.87
N THR A 459 -15.45 -10.36 15.97
CA THR A 459 -16.06 -11.10 17.09
C THR A 459 -16.30 -10.24 18.33
N VAL A 460 -15.57 -9.13 18.49
CA VAL A 460 -15.69 -8.27 19.68
C VAL A 460 -17.05 -7.58 19.81
N TRP A 461 -17.73 -7.30 18.68
CA TRP A 461 -19.03 -6.63 18.69
C TRP A 461 -19.95 -7.13 17.57
N GLN A 462 -20.43 -8.36 17.74
CA GLN A 462 -21.47 -8.92 16.89
C GLN A 462 -22.85 -8.64 17.46
N TYR A 463 -23.77 -8.21 16.61
CA TYR A 463 -25.17 -8.05 16.97
C TYR A 463 -26.06 -8.35 15.76
N GLU A 464 -27.31 -8.67 16.06
CA GLU A 464 -28.35 -8.82 15.06
C GLU A 464 -29.41 -7.76 15.26
N CYS A 465 -29.66 -6.93 14.24
CA CYS A 465 -30.79 -6.01 14.26
C CYS A 465 -32.09 -6.81 13.98
N PRO A 466 -33.14 -6.75 14.84
CA PRO A 466 -34.40 -7.41 14.53
C PRO A 466 -35.11 -6.82 13.30
N GLY A 467 -34.90 -5.53 13.05
CA GLY A 467 -35.32 -4.83 11.84
C GLY A 467 -34.26 -4.87 10.73
N ARG A 468 -34.48 -4.10 9.66
CA ARG A 468 -33.43 -3.87 8.66
C ARG A 468 -32.43 -2.85 9.21
N PHE A 469 -31.17 -2.97 8.82
CA PHE A 469 -30.12 -1.98 9.11
C PHE A 469 -29.47 -1.56 7.79
N PRO A 470 -29.10 -0.29 7.60
CA PRO A 470 -28.56 0.18 6.33
C PRO A 470 -27.26 -0.52 5.91
N ILE A 471 -26.45 -0.94 6.87
CA ILE A 471 -25.30 -1.82 6.64
C ILE A 471 -25.70 -3.24 7.08
N PRO A 472 -25.97 -4.17 6.16
CA PRO A 472 -26.46 -5.50 6.50
C PRO A 472 -25.69 -6.21 7.63
N THR A 473 -26.39 -6.49 8.74
CA THR A 473 -25.83 -7.29 9.85
C THR A 473 -25.89 -8.79 9.53
N ARG A 474 -26.87 -9.20 8.71
CA ARG A 474 -26.99 -10.57 8.19
C ARG A 474 -26.65 -10.63 6.69
N PRO A 475 -26.02 -11.72 6.20
CA PRO A 475 -25.70 -11.87 4.77
C PRO A 475 -26.91 -11.85 3.82
N THR A 476 -28.11 -12.21 4.32
CA THR A 476 -29.34 -12.23 3.52
C THR A 476 -30.00 -10.86 3.39
N ASP A 477 -29.62 -9.91 4.23
CA ASP A 477 -30.23 -8.59 4.24
C ASP A 477 -29.77 -7.79 3.00
N ARG A 478 -30.50 -6.71 2.70
CA ARG A 478 -30.18 -5.81 1.59
C ARG A 478 -30.08 -4.39 2.13
N SER A 479 -29.10 -3.66 1.64
CA SER A 479 -28.93 -2.25 1.97
C SER A 479 -29.95 -1.37 1.23
N PRO A 480 -30.47 -0.30 1.85
CA PRO A 480 -31.11 0.81 1.15
C PRO A 480 -30.11 1.73 0.45
N ILE A 481 -28.81 1.60 0.73
CA ILE A 481 -27.75 2.36 0.09
C ILE A 481 -27.45 1.66 -1.24
N GLU A 482 -27.56 2.41 -2.33
CA GLU A 482 -27.27 1.95 -3.70
C GLU A 482 -26.01 2.63 -4.26
N HIS A 483 -25.57 3.73 -3.63
CA HIS A 483 -24.40 4.50 -4.03
C HIS A 483 -23.42 4.67 -2.86
N VAL A 484 -22.16 4.37 -3.09
CA VAL A 484 -21.06 4.67 -2.15
C VAL A 484 -20.05 5.57 -2.84
N ILE A 485 -19.72 6.69 -2.20
CA ILE A 485 -18.68 7.61 -2.64
C ILE A 485 -17.54 7.55 -1.63
N VAL A 486 -16.33 7.22 -2.07
CA VAL A 486 -15.12 7.32 -1.25
C VAL A 486 -14.34 8.54 -1.74
N VAL A 487 -14.16 9.51 -0.84
CA VAL A 487 -13.35 10.71 -1.07
C VAL A 487 -12.02 10.53 -0.34
N VAL A 488 -10.96 10.47 -1.12
CA VAL A 488 -9.58 10.32 -0.61
C VAL A 488 -8.89 11.68 -0.62
N LYS A 489 -8.24 11.97 0.52
CA LYS A 489 -7.51 13.20 0.84
C LYS A 489 -6.03 12.87 1.11
N GLU A 490 -5.19 13.88 1.25
CA GLU A 490 -3.73 13.70 1.41
C GLU A 490 -3.21 13.97 2.84
N ASN A 491 -2.44 12.99 3.34
CA ASN A 491 -1.60 12.87 4.54
C ASN A 491 -1.98 13.71 5.77
N LYS A 492 -2.88 13.23 6.64
CA LYS A 492 -3.17 13.92 7.92
C LYS A 492 -3.55 12.96 9.05
N THR A 493 -2.99 13.21 10.23
CA THR A 493 -3.46 12.62 11.49
C THR A 493 -4.73 13.29 12.00
N PHE A 494 -5.41 12.66 12.96
CA PHE A 494 -6.67 13.16 13.54
C PHE A 494 -6.48 14.53 14.19
N ASP A 495 -5.53 14.66 15.13
CA ASP A 495 -5.32 15.91 15.86
C ASP A 495 -4.85 17.06 14.95
N CYS A 496 -4.19 16.74 13.83
CA CYS A 496 -3.71 17.73 12.88
C CYS A 496 -4.84 18.56 12.28
N VAL A 497 -5.99 17.93 12.05
CA VAL A 497 -7.18 18.57 11.47
C VAL A 497 -8.18 18.96 12.55
N PHE A 498 -8.45 18.06 13.51
CA PHE A 498 -9.57 18.18 14.45
C PHE A 498 -9.17 18.49 15.89
N GLY A 499 -7.91 18.80 16.16
CA GLY A 499 -7.42 19.14 17.51
C GLY A 499 -8.18 20.29 18.19
N ASP A 500 -8.92 21.12 17.44
CA ASP A 500 -9.75 22.23 17.92
C ASP A 500 -11.25 21.92 18.04
N LEU A 501 -11.69 20.69 17.80
CA LEU A 501 -13.05 20.28 18.17
C LEU A 501 -13.24 20.40 19.70
N ASP A 502 -14.36 20.97 20.13
CA ASP A 502 -14.66 21.13 21.57
C ASP A 502 -15.16 19.79 22.14
N PRO A 503 -14.44 19.17 23.10
CA PRO A 503 -14.87 17.92 23.73
C PRO A 503 -16.20 18.05 24.50
N ASN A 504 -16.65 19.27 24.80
CA ASN A 504 -17.96 19.53 25.40
C ASN A 504 -19.10 19.60 24.38
N GLU A 505 -18.79 19.81 23.09
CA GLU A 505 -19.75 19.79 21.98
C GLU A 505 -19.88 18.39 21.38
N LEU A 506 -18.75 17.73 21.16
CA LEU A 506 -18.64 16.40 20.58
C LEU A 506 -17.69 15.59 21.47
N ASP A 507 -18.05 14.38 21.89
CA ASP A 507 -17.20 13.55 22.76
C ASP A 507 -16.02 12.94 21.99
N VAL A 508 -15.04 13.79 21.64
CA VAL A 508 -13.85 13.45 20.85
C VAL A 508 -12.59 13.48 21.69
N ASP A 509 -11.66 12.57 21.39
CA ASP A 509 -10.33 12.57 21.98
C ASP A 509 -9.32 13.35 21.13
N VAL A 510 -8.94 14.55 21.59
CA VAL A 510 -8.18 15.53 20.80
C VAL A 510 -7.09 16.22 21.61
N ASP A 511 -5.98 16.54 20.95
CA ASP A 511 -4.97 17.45 21.48
C ASP A 511 -4.85 18.76 20.67
N PRO A 512 -5.35 19.91 21.19
CA PRO A 512 -5.28 21.19 20.49
C PRO A 512 -3.85 21.73 20.29
N SER A 513 -2.87 21.20 21.03
CA SER A 513 -1.47 21.58 20.83
C SER A 513 -0.91 21.03 19.52
N LEU A 514 -1.50 19.97 18.96
CA LEU A 514 -1.04 19.33 17.73
C LEU A 514 -1.70 19.88 16.46
N LEU A 515 -2.78 20.66 16.61
CA LEU A 515 -3.51 21.27 15.50
C LEU A 515 -2.62 22.00 14.49
N ARG A 516 -2.82 21.73 13.18
CA ARG A 516 -2.19 22.47 12.07
C ARG A 516 -3.21 23.06 11.09
N TRP A 517 -4.34 22.40 10.86
CA TRP A 517 -5.31 22.72 9.79
C TRP A 517 -6.76 22.85 10.28
N GLY A 518 -6.95 23.47 11.45
CA GLY A 518 -8.24 23.58 12.12
C GLY A 518 -9.35 24.34 11.38
N GLU A 519 -10.47 24.55 12.08
CA GLU A 519 -11.78 24.93 11.53
C GLU A 519 -11.76 26.19 10.65
N THR A 520 -10.87 27.13 10.94
CA THR A 520 -10.74 28.34 10.10
C THR A 520 -10.34 27.98 8.66
N ILE A 521 -9.50 26.95 8.46
CA ILE A 521 -9.03 26.49 7.15
C ILE A 521 -9.96 25.41 6.59
N THR A 522 -10.47 24.53 7.43
CA THR A 522 -11.28 23.35 7.05
C THR A 522 -12.71 23.39 7.60
N PRO A 523 -13.50 24.46 7.34
CA PRO A 523 -14.81 24.63 7.94
C PRO A 523 -15.81 23.53 7.54
N ASN A 524 -15.71 22.97 6.33
CA ASN A 524 -16.63 21.91 5.89
C ASN A 524 -16.33 20.59 6.60
N LEU A 525 -15.07 20.16 6.70
CA LEU A 525 -14.71 18.95 7.45
C LEU A 525 -15.19 19.04 8.91
N HIS A 526 -15.01 20.19 9.55
CA HIS A 526 -15.48 20.42 10.93
C HIS A 526 -17.01 20.42 11.04
N ALA A 527 -17.71 21.06 10.10
CA ALA A 527 -19.17 21.03 10.07
C ALA A 527 -19.71 19.62 9.82
N LEU A 528 -19.08 18.85 8.93
CA LEU A 528 -19.45 17.48 8.63
C LEU A 528 -19.18 16.55 9.83
N ALA A 529 -18.05 16.71 10.52
CA ALA A 529 -17.74 15.98 11.75
C ALA A 529 -18.78 16.21 12.85
N ARG A 530 -19.26 17.44 13.02
CA ARG A 530 -20.33 17.76 13.98
C ARG A 530 -21.71 17.27 13.56
N GLN A 531 -21.97 17.21 12.26
CA GLN A 531 -23.30 16.87 11.75
C GLN A 531 -23.51 15.36 11.54
N TYR A 532 -22.45 14.61 11.27
CA TYR A 532 -22.50 13.19 10.92
C TYR A 532 -21.65 12.35 11.88
N CYS A 533 -21.29 11.13 11.49
CA CYS A 533 -20.38 10.29 12.27
C CYS A 533 -18.94 10.67 11.94
N ILE A 534 -18.15 11.00 12.95
CA ILE A 534 -16.69 11.02 12.87
C ILE A 534 -16.13 9.87 13.70
N ALA A 535 -15.19 9.10 13.16
CA ALA A 535 -14.49 8.06 13.90
C ALA A 535 -13.17 8.62 14.43
N ASP A 536 -13.03 8.65 15.75
CA ASP A 536 -11.83 9.14 16.42
C ASP A 536 -10.92 7.98 16.88
N ASN A 537 -11.38 6.74 16.78
CA ASN A 537 -10.58 5.52 16.94
C ASN A 537 -10.40 4.80 15.59
N PHE A 538 -10.03 5.55 14.55
CA PHE A 538 -9.80 5.06 13.20
C PHE A 538 -8.32 5.10 12.85
N HIS A 539 -7.78 4.01 12.29
CA HIS A 539 -6.34 3.86 12.05
C HIS A 539 -6.06 3.39 10.62
N THR A 540 -4.93 3.82 10.06
CA THR A 540 -4.40 3.26 8.83
C THR A 540 -3.33 2.22 9.12
N GLU A 541 -3.25 1.18 8.30
CA GLU A 541 -2.28 0.09 8.53
C GLU A 541 -0.96 0.30 7.80
N VAL A 542 -0.92 1.37 7.00
CA VAL A 542 0.15 1.74 6.08
C VAL A 542 1.24 2.53 6.79
N LEU A 543 2.45 2.43 6.26
CA LEU A 543 3.62 3.15 6.76
C LEU A 543 3.90 4.40 5.93
N ASN A 544 3.48 4.41 4.66
CA ASN A 544 3.65 5.54 3.74
C ASN A 544 2.48 5.67 2.75
N SER A 545 2.52 6.73 1.94
CA SER A 545 1.48 7.12 0.98
C SER A 545 1.31 6.10 -0.14
N ASP A 546 2.41 5.53 -0.65
CA ASP A 546 2.34 4.52 -1.71
C ASP A 546 1.53 3.28 -1.25
N GLU A 547 1.76 2.84 -0.01
CA GLU A 547 0.96 1.82 0.64
C GLU A 547 -0.48 2.28 0.89
N GLY A 548 -0.70 3.54 1.27
CA GLY A 548 -2.01 4.18 1.44
C GLY A 548 -2.91 4.03 0.22
N HIS A 549 -2.43 4.51 -0.93
CA HIS A 549 -3.14 4.41 -2.21
C HIS A 549 -3.35 2.95 -2.65
N LEU A 550 -2.34 2.08 -2.46
CA LEU A 550 -2.48 0.65 -2.75
C LEU A 550 -3.54 0.00 -1.89
N LEU A 551 -3.52 0.24 -0.57
CA LEU A 551 -4.46 -0.38 0.36
C LEU A 551 -5.89 0.12 0.11
N LEU A 552 -6.07 1.42 -0.18
CA LEU A 552 -7.36 2.03 -0.50
C LEU A 552 -8.01 1.50 -1.78
N THR A 553 -7.21 0.93 -2.69
CA THR A 553 -7.68 0.39 -3.97
C THR A 553 -7.63 -1.13 -4.05
N SER A 554 -6.73 -1.78 -3.32
CA SER A 554 -6.42 -3.22 -3.41
C SER A 554 -6.82 -4.03 -2.18
N MET A 555 -7.17 -3.37 -1.07
CA MET A 555 -7.60 -4.02 0.17
C MET A 555 -6.53 -4.89 0.86
N HIS A 556 -5.35 -4.98 0.25
CA HIS A 556 -4.21 -5.78 0.69
C HIS A 556 -2.91 -5.25 0.07
N LEU A 557 -1.80 -5.41 0.77
CA LEU A 557 -0.44 -5.13 0.27
C LEU A 557 0.26 -6.46 -0.02
N THR A 558 0.75 -6.65 -1.25
CA THR A 558 1.47 -7.86 -1.61
C THR A 558 2.79 -7.97 -0.84
N GLU A 559 3.31 -9.19 -0.73
CA GLU A 559 4.62 -9.39 -0.11
C GLU A 559 5.74 -8.61 -0.82
N TYR A 560 5.64 -8.43 -2.13
CA TYR A 560 6.56 -7.57 -2.88
C TYR A 560 6.58 -6.15 -2.30
N VAL A 561 5.41 -5.52 -2.15
CA VAL A 561 5.26 -4.16 -1.59
C VAL A 561 5.84 -4.08 -0.19
N GLU A 562 5.49 -5.04 0.67
CA GLU A 562 5.93 -5.11 2.06
C GLU A 562 7.46 -5.25 2.22
N ARG A 563 8.18 -5.68 1.17
CA ARG A 563 9.65 -5.77 1.17
C ARG A 563 10.37 -4.57 0.58
N ILE A 564 9.78 -3.90 -0.40
CA ILE A 564 10.51 -2.89 -1.18
C ILE A 564 10.27 -1.46 -0.72
N TRP A 565 9.21 -1.20 0.04
CA TRP A 565 8.85 0.17 0.42
C TRP A 565 9.98 0.88 1.20
N ILE A 566 10.71 0.13 2.02
CA ILE A 566 11.88 0.63 2.78
C ILE A 566 12.98 1.06 1.82
N GLU A 567 13.31 0.21 0.85
CA GLU A 567 14.34 0.51 -0.15
C GLU A 567 13.93 1.70 -1.01
N LYS A 568 12.64 1.83 -1.37
CA LYS A 568 12.12 3.04 -2.03
C LYS A 568 12.35 4.29 -1.19
N VAL A 569 11.99 4.26 0.10
CA VAL A 569 12.09 5.42 1.00
C VAL A 569 13.55 5.85 1.23
N ARG A 570 14.50 4.91 1.14
CA ARG A 570 15.92 5.14 1.46
C ARG A 570 16.79 5.49 0.25
N SER A 571 16.49 4.89 -0.90
CA SER A 571 17.38 4.92 -2.07
C SER A 571 16.75 5.49 -3.33
N GLY A 572 15.41 5.53 -3.40
CA GLY A 572 14.68 5.96 -4.59
C GLY A 572 14.71 4.98 -5.75
N VAL A 573 15.24 3.77 -5.58
CA VAL A 573 15.42 2.81 -6.69
C VAL A 573 14.09 2.18 -7.16
N PHE A 574 13.08 2.08 -6.28
CA PHE A 574 11.79 1.40 -6.58
C PHE A 574 10.63 2.35 -6.83
N GLN A 575 10.81 3.40 -7.63
CA GLN A 575 9.79 4.42 -7.81
C GLN A 575 8.63 3.92 -8.69
N GLY A 576 7.39 4.27 -8.31
CA GLY A 576 6.19 3.85 -9.03
C GLY A 576 5.88 2.34 -8.92
N PHE A 577 6.48 1.64 -7.96
CA PHE A 577 6.29 0.20 -7.77
C PHE A 577 4.82 -0.21 -7.60
N GLN A 578 4.00 0.67 -7.02
CA GLN A 578 2.54 0.52 -6.89
C GLN A 578 1.76 0.37 -8.20
N LEU A 579 2.37 0.73 -9.33
CA LEU A 579 1.79 0.59 -10.67
C LEU A 579 2.28 -0.67 -11.40
N THR A 580 3.18 -1.42 -10.78
CA THR A 580 3.75 -2.63 -11.36
C THR A 580 2.85 -3.84 -11.08
N ALA A 581 2.90 -4.85 -11.95
CA ALA A 581 2.11 -6.07 -11.77
C ALA A 581 2.32 -6.76 -10.41
N PRO A 582 3.55 -6.83 -9.84
CA PRO A 582 3.79 -7.45 -8.53
C PRO A 582 3.14 -6.74 -7.33
N ALA A 583 2.73 -5.48 -7.48
CA ALA A 583 2.00 -4.75 -6.45
C ALA A 583 0.50 -5.07 -6.44
N VAL A 584 -0.02 -5.75 -7.48
CA VAL A 584 -1.44 -6.11 -7.58
C VAL A 584 -1.64 -7.51 -7.00
N PRO A 585 -2.53 -7.71 -6.01
CA PRO A 585 -2.84 -9.05 -5.50
C PRO A 585 -3.41 -9.97 -6.60
N ASP A 586 -3.12 -11.26 -6.52
CA ASP A 586 -3.52 -12.26 -7.53
C ASP A 586 -5.03 -12.34 -7.78
N ARG A 587 -5.84 -12.12 -6.74
CA ARG A 587 -7.31 -12.08 -6.87
C ARG A 587 -7.86 -10.75 -7.36
N GLY A 588 -6.98 -9.82 -7.70
CA GLY A 588 -7.31 -8.46 -8.10
C GLY A 588 -7.41 -7.52 -6.90
N ASN A 589 -8.04 -6.38 -7.16
CA ASN A 589 -8.22 -5.28 -6.22
C ASN A 589 -9.73 -4.97 -6.06
N LEU A 590 -10.07 -4.00 -5.19
CA LEU A 590 -11.47 -3.61 -4.93
C LEU A 590 -12.22 -3.30 -6.24
N PHE A 591 -11.58 -2.57 -7.16
CA PHE A 591 -12.24 -2.14 -8.38
C PHE A 591 -12.58 -3.33 -9.29
N THR A 592 -11.62 -4.24 -9.51
CA THR A 592 -11.88 -5.48 -10.25
C THR A 592 -12.94 -6.33 -9.57
N HIS A 593 -12.90 -6.42 -8.23
CA HIS A 593 -13.82 -7.21 -7.43
C HIS A 593 -15.26 -6.71 -7.55
N LEU A 594 -15.48 -5.39 -7.45
CA LEU A 594 -16.79 -4.77 -7.64
C LEU A 594 -17.33 -5.00 -9.06
N ILE A 595 -16.50 -4.77 -10.10
CA ILE A 595 -16.90 -4.95 -11.49
C ILE A 595 -17.27 -6.41 -11.78
N ASP A 596 -16.46 -7.36 -11.30
CA ASP A 596 -16.70 -8.80 -11.49
C ASP A 596 -17.99 -9.29 -10.80
N HIS A 597 -18.48 -8.56 -9.80
CA HIS A 597 -19.77 -8.80 -9.14
C HIS A 597 -20.91 -7.91 -9.68
N GLY A 598 -20.70 -7.23 -10.80
CA GLY A 598 -21.72 -6.43 -11.48
C GLY A 598 -22.02 -5.09 -10.82
N VAL A 599 -21.16 -4.61 -9.94
CA VAL A 599 -21.27 -3.27 -9.33
C VAL A 599 -20.61 -2.26 -10.26
N GLY A 600 -21.39 -1.30 -10.76
CA GLY A 600 -20.87 -0.23 -11.61
C GLY A 600 -19.91 0.69 -10.84
N LEU A 601 -18.82 1.08 -11.50
CA LEU A 601 -17.75 1.89 -10.91
C LEU A 601 -17.50 3.16 -11.72
N GLN A 602 -17.17 4.25 -11.04
CA GLN A 602 -16.62 5.45 -11.65
C GLN A 602 -15.46 5.97 -10.79
N SER A 603 -14.28 6.11 -11.38
CA SER A 603 -13.13 6.68 -10.65
C SER A 603 -12.70 8.04 -11.19
N TYR A 604 -12.42 8.96 -10.27
CA TYR A 604 -12.03 10.35 -10.48
C TYR A 604 -10.72 10.64 -9.76
N GLY A 605 -9.59 10.30 -10.39
CA GLY A 605 -8.25 10.74 -9.94
C GLY A 605 -7.36 9.71 -9.26
N GLU A 606 -7.62 8.41 -9.42
CA GLU A 606 -6.82 7.35 -8.77
C GLU A 606 -6.20 6.35 -9.75
N ILE A 607 -4.92 6.50 -10.09
CA ILE A 607 -4.29 5.61 -11.09
C ILE A 607 -3.93 4.25 -10.47
N VAL A 608 -3.75 4.19 -9.15
CA VAL A 608 -3.41 2.96 -8.44
C VAL A 608 -4.60 2.01 -8.53
N GLY A 609 -4.31 0.75 -8.87
CA GLY A 609 -5.34 -0.27 -9.12
C GLY A 609 -6.12 -0.13 -10.45
N MET A 610 -6.07 1.00 -11.17
CA MET A 610 -6.75 1.13 -12.47
C MET A 610 -6.10 0.33 -13.60
N LEU A 611 -4.82 -0.03 -13.45
CA LEU A 611 -4.08 -0.83 -14.43
C LEU A 611 -4.41 -2.34 -14.32
N ALA A 612 -5.07 -2.75 -13.24
CA ALA A 612 -5.54 -4.11 -13.05
C ALA A 612 -6.62 -4.50 -14.10
N ARG A 613 -6.79 -5.80 -14.28
CA ARG A 613 -7.76 -6.37 -15.21
C ARG A 613 -8.78 -7.22 -14.46
N THR A 614 -10.04 -7.10 -14.86
CA THR A 614 -11.14 -7.95 -14.37
C THR A 614 -10.94 -9.40 -14.80
N ARG A 615 -11.71 -10.35 -14.24
CA ARG A 615 -11.70 -11.75 -14.71
C ARG A 615 -12.05 -11.89 -16.19
N ALA A 616 -12.85 -10.95 -16.72
CA ALA A 616 -13.18 -10.86 -18.14
C ALA A 616 -12.08 -10.18 -18.99
N GLY A 617 -10.96 -9.77 -18.40
CA GLY A 617 -9.82 -9.13 -19.06
C GLY A 617 -9.98 -7.63 -19.34
N GLN A 618 -11.05 -7.00 -18.85
CA GLN A 618 -11.30 -5.57 -19.04
C GLN A 618 -10.38 -4.75 -18.13
N ALA A 619 -9.78 -3.69 -18.67
CA ALA A 619 -8.94 -2.79 -17.88
C ALA A 619 -9.81 -1.86 -17.03
N VAL A 620 -9.51 -1.73 -15.74
CA VAL A 620 -10.29 -0.90 -14.81
C VAL A 620 -10.28 0.58 -15.23
N ILE A 621 -9.19 1.07 -15.83
CA ILE A 621 -9.09 2.44 -16.34
C ILE A 621 -10.19 2.85 -17.33
N GLN A 622 -10.90 1.89 -17.94
CA GLN A 622 -12.05 2.15 -18.81
C GLN A 622 -13.28 2.67 -18.04
N TRP A 623 -13.28 2.54 -16.71
CA TRP A 623 -14.31 3.02 -15.78
C TRP A 623 -13.93 4.38 -15.17
N SER A 624 -13.02 5.10 -15.83
CA SER A 624 -12.59 6.44 -15.48
C SER A 624 -13.06 7.44 -16.54
N ASP A 625 -13.47 8.62 -16.09
CA ASP A 625 -13.98 9.64 -17.01
C ASP A 625 -12.79 10.40 -17.60
N ALA A 626 -12.47 10.11 -18.86
CA ALA A 626 -11.35 10.75 -19.54
C ALA A 626 -11.56 12.26 -19.82
N ALA A 627 -12.77 12.80 -19.60
CA ALA A 627 -13.06 14.23 -19.64
C ALA A 627 -12.97 14.89 -18.25
N TRP A 628 -12.76 14.11 -17.17
CA TRP A 628 -12.46 14.64 -15.85
C TRP A 628 -11.24 15.57 -15.89
N PRO A 629 -11.35 16.82 -15.41
CA PRO A 629 -10.25 17.78 -15.49
C PRO A 629 -9.05 17.41 -14.61
N GLY A 630 -9.25 16.60 -13.56
CA GLY A 630 -8.16 16.11 -12.72
C GLY A 630 -7.28 15.07 -13.42
N GLY A 631 -7.79 14.36 -14.44
CA GLY A 631 -7.10 13.22 -15.03
C GLY A 631 -7.11 11.98 -14.12
N PRO A 632 -6.44 10.89 -14.53
CA PRO A 632 -6.48 9.62 -13.82
C PRO A 632 -5.50 9.54 -12.64
N ALA A 633 -4.58 10.49 -12.47
CA ALA A 633 -3.65 10.53 -11.35
C ALA A 633 -3.75 11.88 -10.61
N VAL A 634 -3.04 12.00 -9.49
CA VAL A 634 -3.03 13.20 -8.65
C VAL A 634 -2.57 14.43 -9.43
N ASN A 635 -3.39 15.49 -9.42
CA ASN A 635 -3.16 16.69 -10.23
C ASN A 635 -3.44 17.99 -9.46
N PHE A 636 -2.36 18.66 -9.05
CA PHE A 636 -2.42 19.94 -8.32
C PHE A 636 -2.61 21.17 -9.22
N SER A 637 -2.51 21.03 -10.54
CA SER A 637 -2.66 22.17 -11.47
C SER A 637 -4.12 22.62 -11.64
N VAL A 638 -5.07 21.82 -11.16
CA VAL A 638 -6.49 22.10 -11.21
C VAL A 638 -7.00 22.10 -9.78
N ARG A 639 -7.79 23.12 -9.43
CA ARG A 639 -8.51 23.17 -8.14
C ARG A 639 -9.30 21.91 -7.90
N ASP A 640 -9.31 21.45 -6.65
CA ASP A 640 -10.28 20.47 -6.19
C ASP A 640 -11.71 21.00 -6.33
N GLU A 641 -11.92 22.31 -6.16
CA GLU A 641 -13.20 22.95 -6.45
C GLU A 641 -13.64 22.74 -7.91
N ASP A 642 -12.75 23.00 -8.88
CA ASP A 642 -13.07 22.89 -10.31
C ASP A 642 -13.27 21.43 -10.74
N LYS A 643 -12.47 20.53 -10.16
CA LYS A 643 -12.65 19.08 -10.23
C LYS A 643 -14.07 18.74 -9.78
N VAL A 644 -14.43 18.96 -8.52
CA VAL A 644 -15.76 18.58 -7.99
C VAL A 644 -16.91 19.23 -8.77
N ARG A 645 -16.77 20.48 -9.24
CA ARG A 645 -17.79 21.11 -10.10
C ARG A 645 -18.08 20.33 -11.39
N TYR A 646 -17.11 19.61 -11.94
CA TYR A 646 -17.38 18.69 -13.04
C TYR A 646 -18.26 17.53 -12.59
N LEU A 647 -17.95 16.91 -11.45
CA LEU A 647 -18.70 15.75 -10.92
C LEU A 647 -20.14 16.16 -10.58
N ILE A 648 -20.32 17.34 -9.99
CA ILE A 648 -21.63 17.92 -9.70
C ILE A 648 -22.49 18.00 -10.97
N ARG A 649 -21.92 18.43 -12.11
CA ARG A 649 -22.67 18.46 -13.39
C ARG A 649 -23.11 17.07 -13.85
N GLN A 650 -22.37 16.01 -13.54
CA GLN A 650 -22.81 14.63 -13.84
C GLN A 650 -23.97 14.22 -12.93
N ILE A 651 -23.86 14.52 -11.63
CA ILE A 651 -24.93 14.27 -10.65
C ILE A 651 -26.22 15.01 -11.04
N GLU A 652 -26.13 16.27 -11.45
CA GLU A 652 -27.25 17.09 -11.93
C GLU A 652 -27.91 16.50 -13.19
N ARG A 653 -27.16 15.74 -14.00
CA ARG A 653 -27.66 14.99 -15.17
C ARG A 653 -28.23 13.61 -14.81
N GLY A 654 -28.34 13.29 -13.53
CA GLY A 654 -28.80 11.99 -13.07
C GLY A 654 -27.77 10.87 -13.24
N GLN A 655 -26.48 11.21 -13.24
CA GLN A 655 -25.38 10.24 -13.35
C GLN A 655 -24.62 10.14 -12.02
N LEU A 656 -24.76 8.99 -11.35
CA LEU A 656 -23.94 8.59 -10.21
C LEU A 656 -23.79 7.07 -10.25
N ALA A 657 -22.56 6.58 -10.30
CA ALA A 657 -22.31 5.14 -10.30
C ALA A 657 -22.64 4.52 -8.92
N PRO A 658 -22.94 3.22 -8.84
CA PRO A 658 -23.03 2.51 -7.56
C PRO A 658 -21.80 2.73 -6.69
N PHE A 659 -20.59 2.61 -7.23
CA PHE A 659 -19.36 2.97 -6.53
C PHE A 659 -18.63 4.12 -7.23
N THR A 660 -18.29 5.17 -6.48
CA THR A 660 -17.56 6.34 -6.97
C THR A 660 -16.31 6.57 -6.11
N TYR A 661 -15.13 6.61 -6.72
CA TYR A 661 -13.89 7.00 -6.05
C TYR A 661 -13.47 8.40 -6.48
N VAL A 662 -13.13 9.27 -5.54
CA VAL A 662 -12.77 10.68 -5.81
C VAL A 662 -11.51 11.05 -5.04
N ALA A 663 -10.42 11.34 -5.75
CA ALA A 663 -9.20 11.89 -5.15
C ALA A 663 -9.24 13.43 -5.17
N LEU A 664 -9.07 14.06 -4.02
CA LEU A 664 -9.02 15.51 -3.83
C LEU A 664 -7.69 15.92 -3.17
N PRO A 665 -6.60 15.99 -3.95
CA PRO A 665 -5.25 16.02 -3.42
C PRO A 665 -4.69 17.43 -3.12
N ASP A 666 -5.43 18.53 -3.32
CA ASP A 666 -4.86 19.87 -3.08
C ASP A 666 -4.41 20.07 -1.62
N ASP A 667 -4.86 19.24 -0.67
CA ASP A 667 -4.41 19.29 0.72
C ASP A 667 -3.05 18.65 1.01
N HIS A 668 -2.41 18.04 0.00
CA HIS A 668 -0.98 17.75 -0.03
C HIS A 668 -0.14 19.04 -0.13
N THR A 669 -0.70 20.06 -0.78
CA THR A 669 -0.10 21.38 -1.04
C THR A 669 1.11 21.37 -1.98
N GLN A 670 1.59 22.56 -2.35
CA GLN A 670 2.85 22.79 -3.08
C GLN A 670 3.90 23.48 -2.20
N GLY A 671 3.87 23.18 -0.90
CA GLY A 671 4.74 23.81 0.08
C GLY A 671 4.63 25.34 0.01
N THR A 672 5.76 26.01 0.13
CA THR A 672 5.84 27.47 0.13
C THR A 672 6.47 28.01 -1.15
N ASP A 673 6.26 27.33 -2.29
CA ASP A 673 6.85 27.68 -3.59
C ASP A 673 6.40 29.08 -4.06
N PRO A 674 7.31 30.05 -4.26
CA PRO A 674 6.93 31.42 -4.58
C PRO A 674 6.12 31.58 -5.85
N GLY A 675 5.08 32.42 -5.76
CA GLY A 675 4.14 32.66 -6.85
C GLY A 675 3.03 31.59 -6.98
N PHE A 676 3.08 30.51 -6.20
CA PHE A 676 2.04 29.47 -6.13
C PHE A 676 1.14 29.67 -4.91
N PRO A 677 -0.09 29.09 -4.90
CA PRO A 677 -1.00 29.26 -3.77
C PRO A 677 -0.37 28.88 -2.43
N ILE A 678 -0.67 29.66 -1.38
CA ILE A 678 -0.23 29.33 -0.02
C ILE A 678 -0.85 28.00 0.45
N PRO A 679 -0.17 27.22 1.32
CA PRO A 679 -0.69 25.96 1.84
C PRO A 679 -2.12 26.04 2.38
N GLU A 680 -2.45 27.08 3.16
CA GLU A 680 -3.79 27.25 3.72
C GLU A 680 -4.86 27.44 2.64
N SER A 681 -4.53 28.08 1.51
CA SER A 681 -5.47 28.27 0.41
C SER A 681 -5.75 26.95 -0.31
N MET A 682 -4.74 26.08 -0.46
CA MET A 682 -4.92 24.78 -1.12
C MET A 682 -5.73 23.81 -0.24
N VAL A 683 -5.42 23.75 1.06
CA VAL A 683 -6.21 22.95 2.01
C VAL A 683 -7.66 23.45 2.09
N ALA A 684 -7.89 24.77 2.08
CA ALA A 684 -9.24 25.34 2.04
C ALA A 684 -9.97 25.08 0.72
N ASP A 685 -9.26 24.98 -0.41
CA ASP A 685 -9.83 24.59 -1.71
C ASP A 685 -10.36 23.15 -1.66
N SER A 686 -9.55 22.24 -1.14
CA SER A 686 -9.89 20.83 -0.96
C SER A 686 -11.06 20.63 0.02
N ASP A 687 -11.05 21.30 1.18
CA ASP A 687 -12.17 21.30 2.14
C ASP A 687 -13.49 21.76 1.50
N TYR A 688 -13.43 22.86 0.75
CA TYR A 688 -14.61 23.40 0.09
C TYR A 688 -15.14 22.47 -1.00
N ALA A 689 -14.25 21.80 -1.73
CA ALA A 689 -14.62 20.79 -2.71
C ALA A 689 -15.39 19.62 -2.07
N VAL A 690 -14.95 19.12 -0.91
CA VAL A 690 -15.70 18.12 -0.14
C VAL A 690 -17.10 18.66 0.22
N GLY A 691 -17.17 19.89 0.74
CA GLY A 691 -18.44 20.53 1.09
C GLY A 691 -19.42 20.64 -0.09
N LEU A 692 -18.93 21.07 -1.25
CA LEU A 692 -19.72 21.19 -2.48
C LEU A 692 -20.23 19.83 -2.98
N LEU A 693 -19.40 18.78 -2.92
CA LEU A 693 -19.81 17.44 -3.31
C LEU A 693 -20.94 16.93 -2.41
N VAL A 694 -20.78 17.04 -1.10
CA VAL A 694 -21.81 16.60 -0.14
C VAL A 694 -23.10 17.42 -0.30
N GLU A 695 -23.00 18.73 -0.49
CA GLU A 695 -24.16 19.58 -0.76
C GLU A 695 -24.91 19.10 -2.02
N ALA A 696 -24.20 18.92 -3.14
CA ALA A 696 -24.81 18.51 -4.40
C ALA A 696 -25.50 17.14 -4.30
N VAL A 697 -24.83 16.15 -3.71
CA VAL A 697 -25.42 14.82 -3.49
C VAL A 697 -26.64 14.93 -2.58
N SER A 698 -26.56 15.68 -1.48
CA SER A 698 -27.64 15.80 -0.49
C SER A 698 -28.90 16.51 -0.99
N ARG A 699 -28.78 17.27 -2.07
CA ARG A 699 -29.90 17.94 -2.78
C ARG A 699 -30.36 17.16 -4.02
N SER A 700 -29.68 16.08 -4.37
CA SER A 700 -30.01 15.25 -5.52
C SER A 700 -31.04 14.16 -5.18
N PRO A 701 -31.69 13.55 -6.18
CA PRO A 701 -32.52 12.37 -5.99
C PRO A 701 -31.78 11.15 -5.39
N PHE A 702 -30.44 11.13 -5.43
CA PHE A 702 -29.63 10.03 -4.93
C PHE A 702 -29.51 10.01 -3.40
N TRP A 703 -29.71 11.15 -2.72
CA TRP A 703 -29.31 11.35 -1.31
C TRP A 703 -29.72 10.21 -0.38
N ARG A 704 -30.99 9.80 -0.43
CA ARG A 704 -31.57 8.74 0.43
C ARG A 704 -30.92 7.36 0.25
N ARG A 705 -30.15 7.17 -0.81
CA ARG A 705 -29.49 5.92 -1.21
C ARG A 705 -27.97 6.06 -1.28
N THR A 706 -27.39 7.13 -0.74
CA THR A 706 -25.95 7.37 -0.80
C THR A 706 -25.31 7.33 0.58
N ALA A 707 -24.15 6.68 0.68
CA ALA A 707 -23.18 6.87 1.75
C ALA A 707 -21.89 7.48 1.18
N ILE A 708 -21.30 8.42 1.90
CA ILE A 708 -20.04 9.07 1.53
C ILE A 708 -19.04 8.83 2.67
N PHE A 709 -17.83 8.40 2.33
CA PHE A 709 -16.71 8.26 3.26
C PHE A 709 -15.63 9.27 2.88
N VAL A 710 -15.17 10.07 3.83
CA VAL A 710 -14.03 10.97 3.66
C VAL A 710 -12.89 10.46 4.53
N VAL A 711 -11.75 10.17 3.91
CA VAL A 711 -10.59 9.55 4.56
C VAL A 711 -9.28 10.03 3.92
N PRO A 712 -8.22 10.31 4.71
CA PRO A 712 -6.86 10.47 4.19
C PRO A 712 -6.29 9.15 3.62
N ASP A 713 -5.38 9.23 2.66
CA ASP A 713 -4.60 8.11 2.15
C ASP A 713 -3.65 7.51 3.20
N ASP A 714 -3.09 8.34 4.08
CA ASP A 714 -2.27 7.94 5.22
C ASP A 714 -2.21 9.00 6.34
N THR A 715 -1.30 8.80 7.30
CA THR A 715 -1.08 9.67 8.47
C THR A 715 0.28 10.38 8.47
N GLN A 716 0.90 10.61 7.31
CA GLN A 716 2.18 11.32 7.25
C GLN A 716 2.05 12.83 7.53
N GLY A 717 3.18 13.46 7.88
CA GLY A 717 3.31 14.92 7.89
C GLY A 717 2.69 15.66 9.08
N CYS A 718 2.10 14.95 10.05
CA CYS A 718 1.56 15.54 11.27
C CYS A 718 1.74 14.67 12.52
N GLU A 719 1.60 15.32 13.68
CA GLU A 719 1.60 14.71 15.02
C GLU A 719 0.20 14.19 15.41
N ASP A 720 0.17 13.11 16.20
CA ASP A 720 -0.99 12.57 16.88
C ASP A 720 -0.61 12.09 18.28
N HIS A 721 -1.44 12.41 19.27
CA HIS A 721 -1.15 12.12 20.67
C HIS A 721 -1.38 10.66 21.07
N LEU A 722 -2.05 9.86 20.24
CA LEU A 722 -2.40 8.47 20.56
C LEU A 722 -1.54 7.45 19.82
N ASP A 723 -1.48 7.54 18.50
CA ASP A 723 -0.68 6.65 17.67
C ASP A 723 -0.37 7.30 16.32
N ALA A 724 0.84 7.10 15.80
CA ALA A 724 1.27 7.58 14.49
C ALA A 724 0.39 7.07 13.31
N HIS A 725 -0.38 6.00 13.52
CA HIS A 725 -1.32 5.45 12.54
C HIS A 725 -2.74 6.01 12.67
N ARG A 726 -3.04 6.85 13.68
CA ARG A 726 -4.39 7.38 13.88
C ARG A 726 -4.73 8.39 12.79
N SER A 727 -5.75 8.04 12.02
CA SER A 727 -6.33 8.87 10.97
C SER A 727 -7.74 9.30 11.38
N TYR A 728 -8.49 9.88 10.45
CA TYR A 728 -9.90 10.19 10.64
C TYR A 728 -10.74 9.60 9.52
N LEU A 729 -11.98 9.26 9.87
CA LEU A 729 -13.01 8.89 8.91
C LEU A 729 -14.28 9.68 9.23
N ILE A 730 -14.87 10.31 8.21
CA ILE A 730 -16.22 10.88 8.33
C ILE A 730 -17.16 10.05 7.46
N ALA A 731 -18.18 9.46 8.08
CA ALA A 731 -19.25 8.75 7.38
C ALA A 731 -20.48 9.66 7.27
N ILE A 732 -20.87 9.97 6.04
CA ILE A 732 -21.86 11.00 5.70
C ILE A 732 -22.98 10.36 4.89
N GLY A 733 -24.23 10.71 5.21
CA GLY A 733 -25.40 10.17 4.52
C GLY A 733 -26.65 10.25 5.36
N PRO A 734 -27.84 10.02 4.81
CA PRO A 734 -29.08 10.00 5.58
C PRO A 734 -29.15 8.90 6.62
N TRP A 735 -28.37 7.85 6.43
CA TRP A 735 -28.29 6.68 7.30
C TRP A 735 -27.12 6.77 8.28
N ALA A 736 -26.25 7.77 8.15
CA ALA A 736 -25.19 8.01 9.11
C ALA A 736 -25.77 8.61 10.40
N ARG A 737 -25.23 8.24 11.56
CA ARG A 737 -25.64 8.84 12.83
C ARG A 737 -25.26 10.31 12.85
N ARG A 738 -26.18 11.14 13.32
CA ARG A 738 -25.98 12.59 13.43
C ARG A 738 -25.28 12.94 14.74
N GLY A 739 -24.27 13.81 14.67
CA GLY A 739 -23.52 14.29 15.83
C GLY A 739 -22.95 13.16 16.69
N HIS A 740 -22.40 12.13 16.03
CA HIS A 740 -21.91 10.92 16.70
C HIS A 740 -20.40 10.79 16.55
N VAL A 741 -19.73 10.40 17.63
CA VAL A 741 -18.32 10.03 17.61
C VAL A 741 -18.21 8.53 17.77
N SER A 742 -17.68 7.86 16.74
CA SER A 742 -17.38 6.44 16.81
C SER A 742 -16.05 6.21 17.51
N HIS A 743 -16.14 5.78 18.77
CA HIS A 743 -15.02 5.27 19.58
C HIS A 743 -14.69 3.81 19.26
N VAL A 744 -15.56 3.13 18.49
CA VAL A 744 -15.35 1.76 18.04
C VAL A 744 -14.15 1.74 17.10
N HIS A 745 -13.23 0.79 17.35
CA HIS A 745 -12.05 0.61 16.52
C HIS A 745 -12.44 0.40 15.05
N GLY A 746 -11.83 1.17 14.16
CA GLY A 746 -11.95 1.01 12.72
C GLY A 746 -10.60 1.18 12.02
N SER A 747 -10.52 0.66 10.81
CA SER A 747 -9.36 0.83 9.93
C SER A 747 -9.75 0.91 8.46
N PHE A 748 -8.79 1.04 7.53
CA PHE A 748 -9.10 1.11 6.10
C PHE A 748 -9.93 -0.07 5.62
N VAL A 749 -9.59 -1.29 6.07
CA VAL A 749 -10.35 -2.49 5.71
C VAL A 749 -11.77 -2.52 6.26
N SER A 750 -12.08 -1.70 7.29
CA SER A 750 -13.45 -1.54 7.80
C SER A 750 -14.36 -0.80 6.79
N ILE A 751 -13.80 0.11 5.98
CA ILE A 751 -14.52 0.76 4.88
C ILE A 751 -14.93 -0.29 3.84
N PHE A 752 -14.01 -1.20 3.49
CA PHE A 752 -14.30 -2.26 2.50
C PHE A 752 -15.30 -3.28 3.01
N ALA A 753 -15.14 -3.77 4.24
CA ALA A 753 -16.13 -4.65 4.86
C ALA A 753 -17.53 -3.99 4.88
N THR A 754 -17.61 -2.66 4.99
CA THR A 754 -18.87 -1.91 4.88
C THR A 754 -19.40 -1.89 3.45
N ILE A 755 -18.56 -1.59 2.45
CA ILE A 755 -18.89 -1.57 1.02
C ILE A 755 -19.41 -2.94 0.55
N GLU A 756 -18.70 -4.01 0.91
CA GLU A 756 -19.06 -5.38 0.56
C GLU A 756 -20.44 -5.76 1.11
N ARG A 757 -20.74 -5.34 2.35
CA ARG A 757 -22.07 -5.53 2.95
C ARG A 757 -23.15 -4.74 2.23
N ILE A 758 -22.85 -3.51 1.80
CA ILE A 758 -23.81 -2.67 1.04
C ILE A 758 -24.17 -3.33 -0.28
N PHE A 759 -23.16 -3.77 -1.06
CA PHE A 759 -23.37 -4.35 -2.38
C PHE A 759 -23.63 -5.86 -2.38
N ALA A 760 -23.61 -6.50 -1.21
CA ALA A 760 -23.72 -7.96 -1.06
C ALA A 760 -22.66 -8.73 -1.88
N VAL A 761 -21.43 -8.21 -1.85
CA VAL A 761 -20.25 -8.82 -2.46
C VAL A 761 -19.53 -9.63 -1.36
N PRO A 762 -19.05 -10.86 -1.64
CA PRO A 762 -18.27 -11.61 -0.65
C PRO A 762 -16.91 -10.94 -0.39
N PRO A 763 -16.26 -11.23 0.74
CA PRO A 763 -14.88 -10.80 0.97
C PRO A 763 -13.95 -11.21 -0.18
N LEU A 764 -13.08 -10.30 -0.60
CA LEU A 764 -12.01 -10.55 -1.57
C LEU A 764 -10.90 -11.42 -0.97
N GLY A 765 -10.56 -11.18 0.30
CA GLY A 765 -9.45 -11.82 1.00
C GLY A 765 -9.69 -12.01 2.50
N ARG A 766 -8.68 -12.54 3.19
CA ARG A 766 -8.71 -12.67 4.64
C ARG A 766 -8.74 -11.31 5.36
N PRO A 767 -8.01 -10.27 4.91
CA PRO A 767 -7.97 -9.00 5.65
C PRO A 767 -9.35 -8.35 5.86
N ASP A 768 -10.09 -8.18 4.78
CA ASP A 768 -11.44 -7.65 4.73
C ASP A 768 -12.49 -8.60 5.34
N ALA A 769 -12.36 -9.91 5.15
CA ALA A 769 -13.23 -10.88 5.82
C ALA A 769 -13.17 -10.78 7.35
N SER A 770 -11.98 -10.48 7.89
CA SER A 770 -11.73 -10.32 9.33
C SER A 770 -12.04 -8.93 9.88
N ALA A 771 -12.38 -7.96 9.03
CA ALA A 771 -12.58 -6.57 9.42
C ALA A 771 -14.01 -6.31 9.92
N MET A 772 -14.14 -5.40 10.88
CA MET A 772 -15.45 -5.00 11.41
C MET A 772 -16.09 -3.95 10.49
N PRO A 773 -17.32 -4.16 9.98
CA PRO A 773 -18.04 -3.10 9.29
C PRO A 773 -18.27 -1.90 10.22
N LEU A 774 -18.39 -0.70 9.65
CA LEU A 774 -18.54 0.58 10.36
C LEU A 774 -19.94 0.77 10.96
N TRP A 775 -20.55 -0.29 11.52
CA TRP A 775 -21.90 -0.28 12.06
C TRP A 775 -22.16 0.86 13.04
N ASP A 776 -21.17 1.22 13.88
CA ASP A 776 -21.33 2.27 14.88
C ASP A 776 -21.60 3.65 14.26
N CYS A 777 -21.18 3.88 13.02
CA CYS A 777 -21.43 5.12 12.31
C CYS A 777 -22.80 5.22 11.66
N PHE A 778 -23.59 4.16 11.64
CA PHE A 778 -24.88 4.13 10.96
C PHE A 778 -26.06 3.91 11.92
N THR A 779 -27.25 4.25 11.46
CA THR A 779 -28.50 4.05 12.18
C THR A 779 -29.60 3.63 11.21
N ASN A 780 -30.54 2.84 11.69
CA ASN A 780 -31.74 2.48 10.94
C ASN A 780 -32.84 3.56 11.01
N VAL A 781 -32.56 4.72 11.63
CA VAL A 781 -33.41 5.91 11.61
C VAL A 781 -32.84 6.93 10.62
N ILE A 782 -33.55 7.16 9.53
CA ILE A 782 -33.08 8.07 8.47
C ILE A 782 -33.26 9.54 8.85
N ASP A 783 -32.24 10.35 8.59
CA ASP A 783 -32.29 11.82 8.58
C ASP A 783 -31.77 12.35 7.24
N ASP A 784 -32.68 12.65 6.32
CA ASP A 784 -32.36 13.13 4.98
C ASP A 784 -32.20 14.66 4.90
N THR A 785 -31.98 15.35 6.02
CA THR A 785 -31.67 16.78 6.02
C THR A 785 -30.46 17.07 5.13
N PRO A 786 -30.60 17.93 4.09
CA PRO A 786 -29.51 18.26 3.19
C PRO A 786 -28.39 19.03 3.89
N TYR A 787 -27.16 18.87 3.39
CA TYR A 787 -26.02 19.66 3.81
C TYR A 787 -25.98 20.99 3.03
N THR A 788 -25.42 22.03 3.64
CA THR A 788 -25.12 23.30 2.96
C THR A 788 -23.64 23.58 3.08
N ALA A 789 -22.95 23.73 1.95
CA ALA A 789 -21.51 23.96 1.94
C ALA A 789 -21.17 25.31 2.60
N LEU A 790 -20.15 25.30 3.44
CA LEU A 790 -19.62 26.52 4.05
C LEU A 790 -18.60 27.16 3.10
N PRO A 791 -18.63 28.49 2.94
CA PRO A 791 -17.69 29.17 2.07
C PRO A 791 -16.27 29.07 2.62
N ARG A 792 -15.29 29.16 1.72
CA ARG A 792 -13.88 29.30 2.11
C ARG A 792 -13.68 30.55 2.96
N ASN A 793 -13.04 30.39 4.11
CA ASN A 793 -12.58 31.51 4.93
C ASN A 793 -11.20 32.02 4.50
N ILE A 794 -10.44 31.19 3.77
CA ILE A 794 -9.12 31.52 3.24
C ILE A 794 -9.25 31.88 1.77
N ALA A 795 -8.94 33.14 1.44
CA ALA A 795 -8.85 33.63 0.07
C ALA A 795 -7.73 32.92 -0.70
N GLU A 796 -7.81 32.93 -2.02
CA GLU A 796 -6.72 32.46 -2.85
C GLU A 796 -5.56 33.46 -2.80
N GLU A 797 -4.58 33.15 -1.96
CA GLU A 797 -3.36 33.92 -1.75
C GLU A 797 -2.15 33.13 -2.25
N PHE A 798 -1.08 33.85 -2.61
CA PHE A 798 0.12 33.27 -3.22
C PHE A 798 1.35 33.48 -2.34
N ASN A 799 2.23 32.48 -2.33
CA ASN A 799 3.47 32.47 -1.57
C ASN A 799 4.39 33.64 -2.01
N PRO A 800 4.94 34.40 -1.06
CA PRO A 800 5.91 35.45 -1.36
C PRO A 800 7.29 34.86 -1.67
N GLU A 801 8.12 35.65 -2.37
CA GLU A 801 9.52 35.31 -2.70
C GLU A 801 10.41 35.00 -1.49
N ASP A 802 10.12 35.61 -0.34
CA ASP A 802 10.97 35.53 0.86
C ASP A 802 10.37 34.68 2.00
N GLY A 803 9.29 33.92 1.75
CA GLY A 803 8.67 33.05 2.77
C GLY A 803 9.63 31.99 3.34
N PRO A 804 9.47 31.57 4.62
CA PRO A 804 10.21 30.41 5.12
C PRO A 804 9.98 29.18 4.22
N GLY A 805 11.06 28.52 3.79
CA GLY A 805 10.99 27.37 2.89
C GLY A 805 10.82 27.68 1.40
N ALA A 806 10.72 28.96 1.00
CA ALA A 806 10.52 29.39 -0.39
C ALA A 806 11.55 28.83 -1.37
N GLU A 807 12.84 28.93 -1.02
CA GLU A 807 13.93 28.43 -1.86
C GLU A 807 13.90 26.91 -2.00
N LYS A 808 13.59 26.19 -0.92
CA LYS A 808 13.51 24.72 -0.91
C LYS A 808 12.33 24.23 -1.75
N SER A 809 11.14 24.79 -1.50
CA SER A 809 9.93 24.43 -2.24
C SER A 809 10.07 24.69 -3.74
N ARG A 810 10.75 25.76 -4.14
CA ARG A 810 11.02 26.07 -5.55
C ARG A 810 11.83 24.97 -6.26
N ARG A 811 12.63 24.19 -5.53
CA ARG A 811 13.48 23.14 -6.10
C ARG A 811 12.80 21.76 -6.16
N MET A 812 11.63 21.61 -5.53
CA MET A 812 10.85 20.37 -5.47
C MET A 812 10.11 20.07 -6.79
N ASP A 813 9.79 18.79 -7.03
CA ASP A 813 9.09 18.31 -8.21
C ASP A 813 7.61 18.02 -7.97
N TRP A 814 6.78 19.02 -8.28
CA TRP A 814 5.33 18.98 -8.11
C TRP A 814 4.57 18.17 -9.17
N ARG A 815 5.24 17.33 -9.97
CA ARG A 815 4.58 16.42 -10.91
C ARG A 815 3.91 15.22 -10.22
N SER A 816 4.27 14.93 -8.97
CA SER A 816 3.68 13.88 -8.13
C SER A 816 3.73 14.28 -6.65
N PRO A 817 2.78 13.85 -5.81
CA PRO A 817 2.78 14.10 -4.36
C PRO A 817 4.08 13.65 -3.67
N ASP A 818 4.44 12.37 -3.85
CA ASP A 818 5.53 11.74 -3.10
C ASP A 818 6.94 12.05 -3.60
N ARG A 819 7.07 12.94 -4.59
CA ARG A 819 8.35 13.33 -5.21
C ARG A 819 8.94 14.59 -4.59
N ASN A 820 8.47 14.97 -3.41
CA ASN A 820 8.81 16.23 -2.72
C ASN A 820 9.43 15.94 -1.34
N PRO A 821 10.60 15.28 -1.28
CA PRO A 821 11.22 14.92 -0.01
C PRO A 821 11.49 16.17 0.84
N GLY A 822 11.17 16.08 2.13
CA GLY A 822 11.31 17.18 3.08
C GLY A 822 10.19 18.24 3.05
N LEU A 823 9.13 18.03 2.25
CA LEU A 823 7.93 18.85 2.29
C LEU A 823 7.33 18.94 3.70
N GLY A 824 7.25 17.82 4.43
CA GLY A 824 6.75 17.79 5.81
C GLY A 824 7.49 18.77 6.74
N ILE A 825 8.83 18.85 6.62
CA ILE A 825 9.67 19.77 7.40
C ILE A 825 9.32 21.23 7.07
N VAL A 826 9.14 21.53 5.78
CA VAL A 826 8.74 22.87 5.32
C VAL A 826 7.37 23.23 5.85
N LEU A 827 6.39 22.35 5.69
CA LEU A 827 5.00 22.60 6.10
C LEU A 827 4.86 22.74 7.61
N ASP A 828 5.52 21.89 8.40
CA ASP A 828 5.43 21.96 9.86
C ASP A 828 5.97 23.30 10.39
N ALA A 829 7.21 23.65 10.04
CA ALA A 829 7.82 24.90 10.47
C ALA A 829 7.05 26.13 9.94
N TYR A 830 6.58 26.08 8.69
CA TYR A 830 5.76 27.13 8.10
C TYR A 830 4.45 27.33 8.90
N ARG A 831 3.74 26.24 9.21
CA ARG A 831 2.47 26.31 9.94
C ARG A 831 2.65 26.79 11.37
N LEU A 832 3.66 26.30 12.08
CA LEU A 832 3.98 26.81 13.42
C LEU A 832 4.25 28.32 13.42
N TRP A 833 4.93 28.85 12.40
CA TRP A 833 5.14 30.29 12.25
C TRP A 833 3.84 31.04 11.93
N LYS A 834 3.05 30.55 10.98
CA LYS A 834 1.77 31.18 10.59
C LYS A 834 0.77 31.21 11.74
N MET A 835 0.82 30.23 12.64
CA MET A 835 0.03 30.19 13.88
C MET A 835 0.64 31.05 15.01
N GLY A 836 1.80 31.67 14.81
CA GLY A 836 2.48 32.50 15.81
C GLY A 836 3.13 31.71 16.95
N ARG A 837 3.27 30.38 16.82
CA ARG A 837 3.87 29.49 17.83
C ARG A 837 5.39 29.60 17.84
N ILE A 838 6.00 29.89 16.69
CA ILE A 838 7.44 30.16 16.55
C ILE A 838 7.69 31.45 15.76
N SER A 839 8.88 32.02 15.92
CA SER A 839 9.29 33.18 15.13
C SER A 839 9.62 32.79 13.69
N ARG A 840 9.55 33.75 12.76
CA ARG A 840 9.99 33.53 11.36
C ARG A 840 11.43 33.02 11.29
N ALA A 841 12.32 33.57 12.12
CA ALA A 841 13.73 33.17 12.17
C ALA A 841 13.88 31.72 12.64
N GLU A 842 13.06 31.30 13.62
CA GLU A 842 13.05 29.91 14.09
C GLU A 842 12.50 28.96 13.03
N ALA A 843 11.45 29.34 12.29
CA ALA A 843 10.92 28.52 11.20
C ALA A 843 11.97 28.34 10.09
N THR A 844 12.60 29.43 9.63
CA THR A 844 13.72 29.35 8.68
C THR A 844 14.84 28.47 9.21
N ARG A 845 15.22 28.64 10.48
CA ARG A 845 16.25 27.82 11.12
C ARG A 845 15.90 26.32 11.13
N ARG A 846 14.69 25.93 11.53
CA ARG A 846 14.27 24.51 11.52
C ARG A 846 14.25 23.91 10.13
N ILE A 847 13.82 24.69 9.15
CA ILE A 847 13.84 24.27 7.75
C ILE A 847 15.29 24.06 7.30
N ASP A 848 16.19 24.98 7.63
CA ASP A 848 17.60 24.95 7.21
C ASP A 848 18.45 23.92 7.99
N GLU A 849 18.18 23.72 9.27
CA GLU A 849 18.81 22.73 10.18
C GLU A 849 18.24 21.31 10.03
N GLY A 850 17.33 21.08 9.06
CA GLY A 850 16.87 19.74 8.68
C GLY A 850 18.00 18.88 8.08
N PRO A 851 17.75 18.06 7.03
CA PRO A 851 18.84 17.37 6.33
C PRO A 851 19.98 18.35 5.98
N SER A 852 21.24 17.89 6.01
CA SER A 852 22.38 18.71 5.60
C SER A 852 22.17 19.22 4.16
N PRO A 853 22.83 20.33 3.73
CA PRO A 853 22.73 20.79 2.35
C PRO A 853 23.02 19.70 1.32
N GLU A 854 23.97 18.81 1.61
CA GLU A 854 24.31 17.65 0.79
C GLU A 854 23.20 16.59 0.78
N GLN A 855 22.56 16.34 1.92
CA GLN A 855 21.39 15.45 2.01
C GLN A 855 20.18 16.03 1.26
N TRP A 856 19.97 17.34 1.30
CA TRP A 856 18.95 18.01 0.48
C TRP A 856 19.24 17.91 -1.01
N GLU A 857 20.50 18.04 -1.42
CA GLU A 857 20.89 17.87 -2.81
C GLU A 857 20.67 16.43 -3.28
N ALA A 858 21.01 15.42 -2.46
CA ALA A 858 20.75 14.01 -2.75
C ALA A 858 19.24 13.72 -2.90
N LEU A 859 18.42 14.15 -1.96
CA LEU A 859 16.95 14.00 -2.00
C LEU A 859 16.33 14.65 -3.25
N ILE A 860 16.88 15.78 -3.70
CA ILE A 860 16.43 16.48 -4.90
C ILE A 860 16.91 15.79 -6.18
N GLU A 861 18.14 15.27 -6.22
CA GLU A 861 18.70 14.55 -7.37
C GLU A 861 17.99 13.21 -7.60
N GLU A 862 17.70 12.48 -6.52
CA GLU A 862 16.84 11.29 -6.49
C GLU A 862 15.44 11.60 -7.09
N SER A 863 14.84 12.72 -6.67
CA SER A 863 13.59 13.23 -7.24
C SER A 863 13.69 13.54 -8.74
N TYR A 864 14.85 13.88 -9.29
CA TYR A 864 14.99 14.16 -10.72
C TYR A 864 15.15 12.89 -11.58
N GLU A 865 15.83 11.84 -11.09
CA GLU A 865 15.98 10.58 -11.84
C GLU A 865 14.64 9.86 -12.06
N GLU A 866 13.72 9.99 -11.10
CA GLU A 866 12.30 9.59 -11.13
C GLU A 866 11.50 10.17 -12.32
N SER A 867 11.90 11.33 -12.82
CA SER A 867 11.16 12.09 -13.84
C SER A 867 10.93 11.28 -15.11
N HIS A 868 11.90 10.44 -15.45
CA HIS A 868 11.96 9.80 -16.74
C HIS A 868 10.98 8.63 -16.91
N ALA A 869 10.50 8.00 -15.83
CA ALA A 869 9.50 6.92 -15.91
C ALA A 869 8.07 7.48 -16.06
N PHE A 870 7.70 8.41 -15.17
CA PHE A 870 6.43 9.10 -15.25
C PHE A 870 6.25 9.88 -16.56
N ASP A 871 7.30 10.58 -17.03
CA ASP A 871 7.22 11.32 -18.29
C ASP A 871 6.92 10.39 -19.48
N ARG A 872 7.33 9.10 -19.43
CA ARG A 872 6.98 8.09 -20.46
C ARG A 872 5.52 7.67 -20.37
N ASP A 873 5.02 7.36 -19.18
CA ASP A 873 3.64 6.89 -18.99
C ASP A 873 2.62 8.02 -19.25
N TRP A 874 2.96 9.24 -18.84
CA TRP A 874 2.18 10.43 -19.18
C TRP A 874 2.15 10.69 -20.69
N ALA A 875 3.28 10.53 -21.38
CA ALA A 875 3.31 10.64 -22.83
C ALA A 875 2.39 9.60 -23.50
N ALA A 876 2.40 8.35 -22.99
CA ALA A 876 1.52 7.29 -23.46
C ALA A 876 0.03 7.60 -23.20
N TYR A 877 -0.33 8.14 -22.03
CA TYR A 877 -1.69 8.59 -21.74
C TYR A 877 -2.14 9.73 -22.68
N GLN A 878 -1.25 10.70 -22.93
CA GLN A 878 -1.54 11.80 -23.85
C GLN A 878 -1.70 11.31 -25.30
N ASP A 879 -0.91 10.31 -25.73
CA ASP A 879 -1.10 9.63 -27.01
C ASP A 879 -2.45 8.92 -27.10
N TRP A 880 -2.84 8.22 -26.03
CA TRP A 880 -4.15 7.58 -25.94
C TRP A 880 -5.29 8.60 -26.04
N ARG A 881 -5.24 9.73 -25.31
CA ARG A 881 -6.26 10.79 -25.41
C ARG A 881 -6.38 11.36 -26.82
N ARG A 882 -5.24 11.60 -27.49
CA ARG A 882 -5.21 12.03 -28.90
C ARG A 882 -5.91 11.01 -29.80
N ALA A 883 -5.67 9.72 -29.58
CA ALA A 883 -6.34 8.65 -30.33
C ALA A 883 -7.86 8.59 -30.09
N GLN A 884 -8.35 9.06 -28.95
CA GLN A 884 -9.78 9.14 -28.61
C GLN A 884 -10.46 10.46 -29.04
N GLY A 885 -9.74 11.40 -29.66
CA GLY A 885 -10.29 12.73 -30.02
C GLY A 885 -10.56 13.64 -28.82
N LEU A 886 -9.97 13.33 -27.66
CA LEU A 886 -10.09 14.14 -26.44
C LEU A 886 -9.06 15.28 -26.45
N PRO A 887 -9.35 16.45 -25.84
CA PRO A 887 -8.36 17.51 -25.69
C PRO A 887 -7.14 17.00 -24.90
N PRO A 888 -5.94 17.59 -25.05
CA PRO A 888 -4.78 17.23 -24.23
C PRO A 888 -5.08 17.36 -22.75
N ALA A 889 -4.55 16.47 -21.90
CA ALA A 889 -4.66 16.64 -20.46
C ALA A 889 -3.75 17.79 -20.03
N ARG A 890 -4.24 18.66 -19.15
CA ARG A 890 -3.36 19.65 -18.51
C ARG A 890 -2.28 18.89 -17.77
N LEU A 891 -1.03 19.33 -17.95
CA LEU A 891 0.12 18.68 -17.33
C LEU A 891 -0.08 18.65 -15.82
N PHE A 892 0.34 17.56 -15.19
CA PHE A 892 0.65 17.55 -13.77
C PHE A 892 1.67 18.63 -13.46
N GLY A 893 1.50 19.33 -12.34
CA GLY A 893 2.47 20.34 -11.92
C GLY A 893 1.86 21.53 -11.20
N ARG A 894 2.64 22.60 -11.19
CA ARG A 894 2.39 23.77 -10.36
C ARG A 894 1.13 24.54 -10.77
N ARG A 895 0.30 24.90 -9.79
CA ARG A 895 -0.87 25.76 -10.02
C ARG A 895 -0.44 27.21 -10.18
N ALA A 896 -0.09 27.59 -11.41
CA ALA A 896 0.27 28.97 -11.70
C ALA A 896 -0.87 29.94 -11.29
N PRO A 897 -0.54 31.16 -10.85
CA PRO A 897 -1.56 32.17 -10.57
C PRO A 897 -2.39 32.38 -11.84
N PRO A 898 -3.70 32.65 -11.71
CA PRO A 898 -4.51 32.99 -12.87
C PRO A 898 -3.82 34.14 -13.61
N ILE A 899 -3.48 33.92 -14.88
CA ILE A 899 -2.99 34.99 -15.74
C ILE A 899 -4.07 36.06 -15.68
N ALA A 900 -3.71 37.25 -15.17
CA ALA A 900 -4.64 38.37 -15.13
C ALA A 900 -5.29 38.48 -16.51
N PRO A 901 -6.62 38.55 -16.62
CA PRO A 901 -7.27 38.55 -17.92
C PRO A 901 -6.61 39.62 -18.78
N SER A 902 -5.95 39.21 -19.86
CA SER A 902 -5.59 40.20 -20.86
C SER A 902 -6.92 40.81 -21.29
N LYS A 903 -6.98 42.14 -21.40
CA LYS A 903 -8.17 42.86 -21.85
C LYS A 903 -8.60 42.48 -23.29
N ASP A 904 -7.93 41.52 -23.91
CA ASP A 904 -8.03 41.17 -25.31
C ASP A 904 -8.61 39.74 -25.51
N LEU A 905 -9.08 39.07 -24.45
CA LEU A 905 -9.70 37.73 -24.53
C LEU A 905 -11.20 37.75 -24.88
N ASP A 906 -11.83 38.92 -25.03
CA ASP A 906 -13.23 39.05 -25.47
C ASP A 906 -13.39 39.12 -27.00
N ASP A 907 -12.30 39.16 -27.79
CA ASP A 907 -12.37 39.39 -29.24
C ASP A 907 -12.10 38.14 -30.12
N ASP A 908 -11.87 36.95 -29.54
CA ASP A 908 -11.86 35.70 -30.33
C ASP A 908 -12.66 34.53 -29.70
N LEU A 909 -13.02 34.63 -28.39
CA LEU A 909 -14.37 34.43 -27.80
C LEU A 909 -15.58 34.31 -28.79
#